data_AF-A0A892ZC94-F1
#
_entry.id   AF-A0A892ZC94-F1
#
_cell.length_a   1.000
_cell.length_b   1.000
_cell.length_c   1.000
_cell.angle_alpha   90.00
_cell.angle_beta   90.00
_cell.angle_gamma   90.00
#
_symmetry.space_group_name_H-M   'P 1'
#
loop_
_entity.id
_entity.type
_entity.pdbx_description
1 polymer ?
#
loop_
_entity_poly.entity_id
_entity_poly.type
_entity_poly.pdbx_seq_one_letter_code
_entity_poly.pdbx_strand_id
1 'polypeptide(L)'
;MGTGAIGVFIGSKKDTTDTADTTLIHSGSSVGSLKGNTTIVAGGTYTQTGSTVAAHQGNVDVHAKAVNISAAQNHYANEHKHTFEQKGITVAVNVPVVNAVQGAIGTAQAAGKIGQSKNDRVNAMAAANAAWDGYRSAGALSDIAKDPKAALSQDVSVSITYGQQKNTQQTQVQGHQAQASQVIGGGTVNISATGGGKDSDINIIGADIAGKQGTHLQADNQVNLLAAGQEHSEHSQNKSTGFNAGVAVSYGQSGMAFGFTAGGNYGKGHGNGDETTWRHSQVGDAGSRTTIHSGGATNIKGAQVIGKGVGIDAAELNIESLQNTAQYNSKQQNISGQITVGYGASGSANYSQSKMNADYAAVSQQSGILAGDDGYQINIKGHTDLKGGLITSTAQAEAEGKNRFSTGTLSHSDIANHAEYKGESFGIGGSATVGGSNLGQGSSNSTPGLMTAGQSNSAGKTIGYGSDSGSQSSSTGSGINTANLIITDEAGQKELSGKTAAETIAAVKTDISTDKHAQHAGYLNNNFDKDSVQKELDLQREVTQQFDKTRQGVKQKIYEVVDTKRQQATEIRKGNYIDGKNGYNTQESLVLEAEANKWEKTAFYTDLALGALYGWGNPDAVKYVGAAVAADPARRAATAPKQIWLVKCQQDSLYCSDKSFDDKTNRPIYNRDGDIDTTRVQIGDKRQIFDITGLKPGESTGVLTISNPGILNPLNDALKNAVKQNTWQTAADGIITVYNPPTSNPLSEGIYALYDKINDLTGGRLPLTNAEKANLELYKYAKQNNYQIDLSNHSRGGMTASVTLQNANRNGLTEIPIRESRFYGTATNVQDYANQLADKNQYSYTVKNPDGRETQYGSGTYSAVHYTDFVGRSPLLLLRSKYAVGGNEPTGGVENKWFLYSHSSYFREIPSQYLKNSNGNYIDGKGQLTGNPIKNKYLKEFGDKWNPINNMDNPSLPTLIKPNIK
;
A
#
# COMPACT_ATOMS: atom_id res chain seq x y z
N MET A 1 3.64 -8.68 -27.43
CA MET A 1 4.68 -9.46 -28.14
C MET A 1 5.23 -10.50 -27.17
N GLY A 2 5.21 -11.78 -27.56
CA GLY A 2 5.40 -12.92 -26.66
C GLY A 2 6.86 -13.27 -26.39
N THR A 3 7.17 -13.67 -25.16
CA THR A 3 8.44 -14.25 -24.76
C THR A 3 8.22 -15.72 -24.35
N GLY A 4 9.00 -16.64 -24.93
CA GLY A 4 9.54 -17.78 -24.17
C GLY A 4 9.05 -19.21 -24.42
N ALA A 5 8.17 -19.52 -25.37
CA ALA A 5 7.88 -20.92 -25.73
C ALA A 5 7.57 -21.06 -27.24
N ILE A 6 8.13 -22.08 -27.89
CA ILE A 6 7.66 -22.52 -29.21
C ILE A 6 6.32 -23.22 -28.97
N GLY A 7 5.24 -22.43 -28.95
CA GLY A 7 3.87 -22.92 -28.86
C GLY A 7 3.21 -22.89 -30.23
N VAL A 8 2.72 -24.03 -30.72
CA VAL A 8 1.87 -24.08 -31.91
C VAL A 8 0.42 -23.88 -31.45
N PHE A 9 -0.20 -22.78 -31.88
CA PHE A 9 -1.63 -22.52 -31.66
C PHE A 9 -2.44 -23.12 -32.81
N ILE A 10 -3.31 -24.08 -32.49
CA ILE A 10 -4.24 -24.71 -33.43
C ILE A 10 -5.66 -24.31 -33.02
N GLY A 11 -6.29 -23.41 -33.78
CA GLY A 11 -7.60 -22.88 -33.43
C GLY A 11 -8.11 -21.78 -34.34
N SER A 12 -9.35 -21.33 -34.09
CA SER A 12 -9.97 -20.24 -34.81
C SER A 12 -9.69 -18.90 -34.13
N LYS A 13 -9.22 -17.92 -34.90
CA LYS A 13 -9.12 -16.52 -34.51
C LYS A 13 -10.19 -15.73 -35.25
N LYS A 14 -11.04 -15.01 -34.52
CA LYS A 14 -11.99 -14.04 -35.07
C LYS A 14 -11.60 -12.66 -34.58
N ASP A 15 -11.33 -11.76 -35.52
CA ASP A 15 -10.92 -10.39 -35.28
C ASP A 15 -11.88 -9.52 -36.10
N THR A 16 -12.75 -8.77 -35.43
CA THR A 16 -13.86 -8.04 -36.07
C THR A 16 -13.89 -6.61 -35.58
N THR A 17 -13.94 -5.67 -36.52
CA THR A 17 -14.10 -4.24 -36.26
C THR A 17 -15.36 -3.78 -36.99
N ASP A 18 -16.36 -3.35 -36.23
CA ASP A 18 -17.57 -2.72 -36.74
C ASP A 18 -17.43 -1.21 -36.52
N THR A 19 -17.56 -0.43 -37.59
CA THR A 19 -17.54 1.05 -37.56
C THR A 19 -18.83 1.56 -38.16
N ALA A 20 -19.52 2.46 -37.46
CA ALA A 20 -20.66 3.20 -37.99
C ALA A 20 -20.37 4.70 -37.87
N ASP A 21 -20.25 5.37 -39.02
CA ASP A 21 -19.99 6.80 -39.10
C ASP A 21 -21.21 7.52 -39.65
N THR A 22 -21.65 8.57 -38.95
CA THR A 22 -22.71 9.48 -39.41
C THR A 22 -22.19 10.90 -39.30
N THR A 23 -21.96 11.56 -40.43
CA THR A 23 -21.54 12.97 -40.46
C THR A 23 -22.57 13.77 -41.23
N LEU A 24 -23.14 14.79 -40.58
CA LEU A 24 -24.02 15.78 -41.19
C LEU A 24 -23.22 17.08 -41.38
N ILE A 25 -22.81 17.34 -42.62
CA ILE A 25 -22.11 18.58 -42.99
C ILE A 25 -23.09 19.51 -43.68
N HIS A 26 -23.22 20.74 -43.18
CA HIS A 26 -24.01 21.77 -43.84
C HIS A 26 -23.25 22.34 -45.03
N SER A 27 -23.90 22.38 -46.20
CA SER A 27 -23.37 23.07 -47.39
C SER A 27 -23.87 24.51 -47.37
N GLY A 28 -22.95 25.46 -47.17
CA GLY A 28 -23.25 26.88 -47.14
C GLY A 28 -23.47 27.46 -48.54
N SER A 29 -24.33 28.47 -48.64
CA SER A 29 -24.48 29.27 -49.87
C SER A 29 -23.47 30.42 -49.90
N SER A 30 -23.05 30.83 -51.09
CA SER A 30 -22.25 32.03 -51.29
C SER A 30 -23.00 33.03 -52.16
N VAL A 31 -23.20 34.23 -51.63
CA VAL A 31 -23.84 35.34 -52.35
C VAL A 31 -22.86 36.50 -52.40
N GLY A 32 -22.53 37.00 -53.59
CA GLY A 32 -21.58 38.09 -53.65
C GLY A 32 -21.27 38.68 -55.00
N SER A 33 -20.48 39.75 -54.96
CA SER A 33 -20.02 40.51 -56.11
C SER A 33 -18.49 40.58 -56.13
N LEU A 34 -17.90 40.45 -57.32
CA LEU A 34 -16.45 40.52 -57.50
C LEU A 34 -15.94 41.97 -57.66
N LYS A 35 -16.74 42.87 -58.24
CA LYS A 35 -16.31 44.24 -58.59
C LYS A 35 -17.20 45.36 -58.04
N GLY A 36 -18.47 45.07 -57.76
CA GLY A 36 -19.44 46.01 -57.18
C GLY A 36 -19.90 45.60 -55.78
N ASN A 37 -21.00 46.17 -55.33
CA ASN A 37 -21.56 45.92 -54.01
C ASN A 37 -22.48 44.68 -53.99
N THR A 38 -22.68 44.12 -52.81
CA THR A 38 -23.69 43.09 -52.52
C THR A 38 -24.72 43.69 -51.57
N THR A 39 -25.92 43.99 -52.08
CA THR A 39 -27.00 44.60 -51.28
C THR A 39 -28.15 43.61 -51.10
N ILE A 40 -28.55 43.37 -49.84
CA ILE A 40 -29.65 42.51 -49.45
C ILE A 40 -30.67 43.35 -48.70
N VAL A 41 -31.91 43.37 -49.19
CA VAL A 41 -33.03 44.06 -48.54
C VAL A 41 -34.12 43.03 -48.24
N ALA A 42 -34.42 42.83 -46.97
CA ALA A 42 -35.48 41.94 -46.50
C ALA A 42 -36.60 42.76 -45.83
N GLY A 43 -37.84 42.62 -46.31
CA GLY A 43 -38.98 43.35 -45.71
C GLY A 43 -39.36 42.91 -44.28
N GLY A 44 -38.80 41.78 -43.82
CA GLY A 44 -38.97 41.20 -42.49
C GLY A 44 -37.61 40.84 -41.87
N THR A 45 -37.36 39.56 -41.63
CA THR A 45 -36.10 39.08 -41.03
C THR A 45 -35.13 38.59 -42.11
N TYR A 46 -33.87 39.02 -42.03
CA TYR A 46 -32.76 38.41 -42.77
C TYR A 46 -32.15 37.28 -41.93
N THR A 47 -31.95 36.09 -42.50
CA THR A 47 -31.32 34.95 -41.81
C THR A 47 -30.26 34.31 -42.67
N GLN A 48 -29.06 34.15 -42.12
CA GLN A 48 -27.88 33.53 -42.72
C GLN A 48 -27.33 32.46 -41.77
N THR A 49 -27.12 31.25 -42.27
CA THR A 49 -26.60 30.14 -41.45
C THR A 49 -25.52 29.38 -42.21
N GLY A 50 -24.34 29.22 -41.60
CA GLY A 50 -23.15 28.56 -42.20
C GLY A 50 -22.77 29.02 -43.60
N SER A 51 -23.12 30.25 -43.98
CA SER A 51 -23.08 30.74 -45.37
C SER A 51 -22.21 31.99 -45.48
N THR A 52 -21.80 32.35 -46.70
CA THR A 52 -20.93 33.51 -46.95
C THR A 52 -21.65 34.57 -47.79
N VAL A 53 -21.65 35.81 -47.32
CA VAL A 53 -22.01 36.98 -48.12
C VAL A 53 -20.76 37.82 -48.32
N ALA A 54 -20.42 38.16 -49.55
CA ALA A 54 -19.19 38.88 -49.81
C ALA A 54 -19.28 39.92 -50.93
N ALA A 55 -18.45 40.94 -50.86
CA ALA A 55 -18.18 41.85 -51.97
C ALA A 55 -16.67 42.06 -52.04
N HIS A 56 -15.99 41.50 -53.04
CA HIS A 56 -14.52 41.47 -53.05
C HIS A 56 -13.90 42.88 -53.14
N GLN A 57 -14.45 43.77 -53.96
CA GLN A 57 -13.96 45.14 -54.15
C GLN A 57 -14.97 46.21 -53.71
N GLY A 58 -16.18 45.80 -53.31
CA GLY A 58 -17.28 46.71 -52.98
C GLY A 58 -17.80 46.51 -51.56
N ASN A 59 -18.94 47.13 -51.29
CA ASN A 59 -19.60 47.10 -49.99
C ASN A 59 -20.54 45.91 -49.88
N VAL A 60 -20.81 45.46 -48.64
CA VAL A 60 -21.93 44.58 -48.33
C VAL A 60 -22.94 45.36 -47.50
N ASP A 61 -24.17 45.46 -47.99
CA ASP A 61 -25.26 46.19 -47.33
C ASP A 61 -26.41 45.22 -47.03
N VAL A 62 -26.77 45.06 -45.76
CA VAL A 62 -27.90 44.22 -45.31
C VAL A 62 -28.90 45.11 -44.58
N HIS A 63 -30.12 45.22 -45.11
CA HIS A 63 -31.22 45.97 -44.51
C HIS A 63 -32.40 45.04 -44.25
N ALA A 64 -32.83 44.96 -43.00
CA ALA A 64 -33.97 44.17 -42.58
C ALA A 64 -34.69 44.81 -41.38
N LYS A 65 -35.87 44.27 -41.02
CA LYS A 65 -36.46 44.58 -39.70
C LYS A 65 -35.70 43.90 -38.58
N ALA A 66 -35.17 42.70 -38.82
CA ALA A 66 -34.32 41.95 -37.88
C ALA A 66 -33.26 41.15 -38.67
N VAL A 67 -32.08 40.92 -38.09
CA VAL A 67 -30.95 40.24 -38.75
C VAL A 67 -30.41 39.11 -37.87
N ASN A 68 -30.37 37.89 -38.41
CA ASN A 68 -29.78 36.72 -37.77
C ASN A 68 -28.66 36.13 -38.64
N ILE A 69 -27.43 36.09 -38.15
CA ILE A 69 -26.26 35.54 -38.83
C ILE A 69 -25.62 34.52 -37.89
N SER A 70 -25.80 33.22 -38.15
CA SER A 70 -25.41 32.15 -37.24
C SER A 70 -24.47 31.14 -37.88
N ALA A 71 -23.63 30.51 -37.07
CA ALA A 71 -22.91 29.31 -37.45
C ALA A 71 -23.89 28.16 -37.72
N ALA A 72 -23.58 27.31 -38.70
CA ALA A 72 -24.23 26.02 -38.84
C ALA A 72 -23.61 25.01 -37.86
N GLN A 73 -24.40 24.08 -37.34
CA GLN A 73 -23.91 23.03 -36.45
C GLN A 73 -23.76 21.71 -37.21
N ASN A 74 -22.53 21.33 -37.53
CA ASN A 74 -22.24 20.06 -38.19
C ASN A 74 -22.21 18.95 -37.14
N HIS A 75 -23.15 18.01 -37.23
CA HIS A 75 -23.20 16.86 -36.35
C HIS A 75 -22.26 15.76 -36.84
N TYR A 76 -21.59 15.09 -35.93
CA TYR A 76 -20.88 13.86 -36.21
C TYR A 76 -21.16 12.85 -35.10
N ALA A 77 -21.33 11.59 -35.48
CA ALA A 77 -21.39 10.46 -34.59
C ALA A 77 -20.55 9.33 -35.18
N ASN A 78 -19.73 8.72 -34.35
CA ASN A 78 -18.89 7.59 -34.68
C ASN A 78 -19.08 6.52 -33.60
N GLU A 79 -19.44 5.32 -34.03
CA GLU A 79 -19.45 4.15 -33.17
C GLU A 79 -18.38 3.16 -33.66
N HIS A 80 -17.40 2.91 -32.81
CA HIS A 80 -16.32 1.94 -33.03
C HIS A 80 -16.47 0.76 -32.08
N LYS A 81 -16.64 -0.43 -32.62
CA LYS A 81 -16.70 -1.68 -31.85
C LYS A 81 -15.67 -2.67 -32.34
N HIS A 82 -14.68 -2.95 -31.51
CA HIS A 82 -13.65 -3.94 -31.78
C HIS A 82 -13.88 -5.20 -30.93
N THR A 83 -14.00 -6.35 -31.58
CA THR A 83 -14.18 -7.66 -30.94
C THR A 83 -13.08 -8.61 -31.37
N PHE A 84 -12.29 -9.05 -30.40
CA PHE A 84 -11.26 -10.06 -30.57
C PHE A 84 -11.70 -11.34 -29.86
N GLU A 85 -11.79 -12.45 -30.58
CA GLU A 85 -12.12 -13.77 -30.03
C GLU A 85 -11.15 -14.83 -30.54
N GLN A 86 -10.54 -15.57 -29.62
CA GLN A 86 -9.60 -16.64 -29.92
C GLN A 86 -10.04 -17.92 -29.22
N LYS A 87 -10.19 -19.01 -29.99
CA LYS A 87 -10.52 -20.35 -29.50
C LYS A 87 -9.51 -21.33 -30.05
N GLY A 88 -8.83 -22.07 -29.20
CA GLY A 88 -7.89 -23.07 -29.72
C GLY A 88 -7.12 -23.83 -28.66
N ILE A 89 -6.38 -24.81 -29.16
CA ILE A 89 -5.46 -25.65 -28.41
C ILE A 89 -4.05 -25.09 -28.64
N THR A 90 -3.40 -24.68 -27.57
CA THR A 90 -1.97 -24.32 -27.56
C THR A 90 -1.18 -25.54 -27.12
N VAL A 91 -0.31 -26.03 -28.01
CA VAL A 91 0.67 -27.10 -27.70
C VAL A 91 2.03 -26.44 -27.51
N ALA A 92 2.51 -26.37 -26.27
CA ALA A 92 3.81 -25.79 -25.94
C ALA A 92 4.78 -26.88 -25.51
N VAL A 93 5.91 -26.96 -26.22
CA VAL A 93 7.05 -27.85 -25.91
C VAL A 93 8.12 -27.01 -25.22
N ASN A 94 8.33 -27.25 -23.93
CA ASN A 94 9.39 -26.62 -23.15
C ASN A 94 10.66 -27.48 -23.26
N VAL A 95 11.66 -27.02 -24.01
CA VAL A 95 12.98 -27.64 -24.12
C VAL A 95 14.00 -26.73 -23.43
N PRO A 96 14.74 -27.18 -22.40
CA PRO A 96 15.70 -26.34 -21.69
C PRO A 96 17.02 -26.26 -22.48
N VAL A 97 17.04 -25.48 -23.57
CA VAL A 97 18.29 -24.92 -24.12
C VAL A 97 18.09 -23.46 -24.49
N VAL A 98 17.55 -22.65 -23.57
CA VAL A 98 17.64 -21.17 -23.69
C VAL A 98 17.62 -20.41 -22.36
N ASN A 99 18.11 -20.98 -21.25
CA ASN A 99 18.19 -20.21 -19.99
C ASN A 99 19.27 -19.11 -19.97
N ALA A 100 20.13 -19.02 -21.00
CA ALA A 100 21.13 -17.95 -21.11
C ALA A 100 20.58 -16.63 -21.72
N VAL A 101 19.48 -16.67 -22.49
CA VAL A 101 18.95 -15.46 -23.17
C VAL A 101 17.82 -14.78 -22.37
N GLN A 102 17.12 -15.52 -21.51
CA GLN A 102 16.02 -14.96 -20.69
C GLN A 102 16.49 -14.09 -19.52
N GLY A 103 17.67 -14.34 -18.95
CA GLY A 103 18.28 -13.47 -17.93
C GLY A 103 18.63 -12.07 -18.48
N ALA A 104 18.99 -11.99 -19.76
CA ALA A 104 19.27 -10.71 -20.43
C ALA A 104 17.98 -9.94 -20.77
N ILE A 105 16.91 -10.62 -21.21
CA ILE A 105 15.63 -9.98 -21.58
C ILE A 105 14.86 -9.47 -20.35
N GLY A 106 14.85 -10.23 -19.24
CA GLY A 106 14.21 -9.80 -17.99
C GLY A 106 14.91 -8.58 -17.37
N THR A 107 16.25 -8.59 -17.37
CA THR A 107 17.06 -7.45 -16.91
C THR A 107 16.85 -6.22 -17.82
N ALA A 108 16.76 -6.40 -19.14
CA ALA A 108 16.52 -5.31 -20.09
C ALA A 108 15.11 -4.69 -19.94
N GLN A 109 14.07 -5.50 -19.69
CA GLN A 109 12.71 -4.99 -19.44
C GLN A 109 12.60 -4.27 -18.09
N ALA A 110 13.25 -4.76 -17.03
CA ALA A 110 13.30 -4.10 -15.73
C ALA A 110 14.11 -2.79 -15.78
N ALA A 111 15.26 -2.79 -16.48
CA ALA A 111 16.07 -1.59 -16.71
C ALA A 111 15.33 -0.56 -17.57
N GLY A 112 14.52 -1.00 -18.54
CA GLY A 112 13.70 -0.13 -19.38
C GLY A 112 12.70 0.72 -18.58
N LYS A 113 12.21 0.23 -17.43
CA LYS A 113 11.27 0.96 -16.57
C LYS A 113 11.92 2.05 -15.71
N ILE A 114 13.25 2.12 -15.65
CA ILE A 114 13.98 3.13 -14.87
C ILE A 114 13.85 4.49 -15.57
N GLY A 115 13.37 5.50 -14.84
CA GLY A 115 13.22 6.87 -15.36
C GLY A 115 11.98 7.10 -16.21
N GLN A 116 11.12 6.08 -16.38
CA GLN A 116 9.87 6.22 -17.14
C GLN A 116 8.73 6.83 -16.33
N SER A 117 8.76 6.74 -15.00
CA SER A 117 7.73 7.30 -14.13
C SER A 117 8.05 8.74 -13.78
N LYS A 118 7.01 9.57 -13.65
CA LYS A 118 7.13 10.92 -13.06
C LYS A 118 7.49 10.90 -11.56
N ASN A 119 7.50 9.72 -10.94
CA ASN A 119 7.71 9.53 -9.51
C ASN A 119 9.10 8.93 -9.20
N ASP A 120 9.98 9.71 -8.56
CA ASP A 120 11.35 9.31 -8.21
C ASP A 120 11.42 8.01 -7.39
N ARG A 121 10.47 7.81 -6.48
CA ARG A 121 10.39 6.59 -5.66
C ARG A 121 10.14 5.38 -6.53
N VAL A 122 9.27 5.50 -7.53
CA VAL A 122 8.97 4.43 -8.48
C VAL A 122 10.19 4.12 -9.34
N ASN A 123 10.90 5.15 -9.80
CA ASN A 123 12.17 4.97 -10.51
C ASN A 123 13.23 4.27 -9.63
N ALA A 124 13.32 4.62 -8.34
CA ALA A 124 14.22 3.95 -7.40
C ALA A 124 13.84 2.48 -7.16
N MET A 125 12.55 2.17 -7.02
CA MET A 125 12.04 0.80 -6.91
C MET A 125 12.30 0.00 -8.20
N ALA A 126 12.13 0.60 -9.37
CA ALA A 126 12.46 -0.02 -10.65
C ALA A 126 13.96 -0.34 -10.75
N ALA A 127 14.84 0.56 -10.31
CA ALA A 127 16.28 0.32 -10.24
C ALA A 127 16.63 -0.84 -9.28
N ALA A 128 15.99 -0.89 -8.12
CA ALA A 128 16.18 -1.99 -7.17
C ALA A 128 15.67 -3.33 -7.72
N ASN A 129 14.54 -3.33 -8.46
CA ASN A 129 14.07 -4.51 -9.19
C ASN A 129 15.10 -4.99 -10.21
N ALA A 130 15.62 -4.08 -11.03
CA ALA A 130 16.64 -4.43 -12.02
C ALA A 130 17.92 -4.97 -11.37
N ALA A 131 18.37 -4.36 -10.26
CA ALA A 131 19.53 -4.84 -9.50
C ALA A 131 19.30 -6.25 -8.93
N TRP A 132 18.10 -6.50 -8.39
CA TRP A 132 17.73 -7.81 -7.85
C TRP A 132 17.59 -8.88 -8.92
N ASP A 133 16.97 -8.56 -10.05
CA ASP A 133 16.87 -9.46 -11.21
C ASP A 133 18.26 -9.76 -11.80
N GLY A 134 19.16 -8.77 -11.82
CA GLY A 134 20.57 -8.94 -12.17
C GLY A 134 21.31 -9.89 -11.22
N TYR A 135 21.14 -9.71 -9.90
CA TYR A 135 21.70 -10.61 -8.88
C TYR A 135 21.20 -12.05 -9.04
N ARG A 136 19.89 -12.25 -9.24
CA ARG A 136 19.31 -13.58 -9.47
C ARG A 136 19.85 -14.25 -10.73
N SER A 137 20.03 -13.48 -11.79
CA SER A 137 20.53 -13.97 -13.08
C SER A 137 22.01 -14.36 -13.01
N ALA A 138 22.84 -13.58 -12.31
CA ALA A 138 24.25 -13.88 -12.10
C ALA A 138 24.47 -15.14 -11.23
N GLY A 139 23.65 -15.32 -10.18
CA GLY A 139 23.67 -16.52 -9.35
C GLY A 139 23.38 -17.80 -10.16
N ALA A 140 22.33 -17.78 -10.99
CA ALA A 140 21.94 -18.91 -11.84
C ALA A 140 23.03 -19.33 -12.85
N LEU A 141 23.80 -18.37 -13.38
CA LEU A 141 24.96 -18.64 -14.27
C LEU A 141 26.14 -19.25 -13.50
N SER A 142 26.37 -18.85 -12.25
CA SER A 142 27.47 -19.37 -11.41
C SER A 142 27.26 -20.81 -10.94
N ASP A 143 26.01 -21.24 -10.76
CA ASP A 143 25.67 -22.62 -10.39
C ASP A 143 25.82 -23.59 -11.59
N ILE A 144 25.56 -23.12 -12.82
CA ILE A 144 25.78 -23.89 -14.06
C ILE A 144 27.26 -24.08 -14.36
N ALA A 145 28.10 -23.09 -14.03
CA ALA A 145 29.54 -23.15 -14.28
C ALA A 145 30.30 -24.10 -13.33
N LYS A 146 29.74 -24.38 -12.13
CA LYS A 146 30.38 -25.25 -11.12
C LYS A 146 30.12 -26.75 -11.34
N ASP A 147 29.06 -27.12 -12.07
CA ASP A 147 28.79 -28.51 -12.47
C ASP A 147 28.10 -28.58 -13.85
N PRO A 148 28.88 -28.76 -14.95
CA PRO A 148 28.34 -28.87 -16.30
C PRO A 148 27.42 -30.09 -16.50
N LYS A 149 27.48 -31.11 -15.62
CA LYS A 149 26.64 -32.32 -15.70
C LYS A 149 25.29 -32.13 -15.00
N ALA A 150 25.20 -31.23 -14.01
CA ALA A 150 23.92 -30.87 -13.40
C ALA A 150 22.97 -30.16 -14.40
N ALA A 151 23.51 -29.45 -15.39
CA ALA A 151 22.75 -28.77 -16.44
C ALA A 151 22.12 -29.71 -17.50
N LEU A 152 22.56 -30.98 -17.57
CA LEU A 152 22.11 -31.96 -18.57
C LEU A 152 21.11 -32.99 -18.03
N SER A 153 20.62 -32.82 -16.80
CA SER A 153 19.76 -33.79 -16.14
C SER A 153 18.39 -33.24 -15.72
N GLN A 154 17.70 -32.48 -16.58
CA GLN A 154 16.32 -32.04 -16.29
C GLN A 154 15.40 -31.97 -17.53
N ASP A 155 14.39 -32.82 -17.48
CA ASP A 155 12.95 -32.58 -17.59
C ASP A 155 12.37 -31.78 -18.77
N VAL A 156 11.82 -32.52 -19.75
CA VAL A 156 10.97 -32.00 -20.83
C VAL A 156 9.52 -31.93 -20.34
N SER A 157 8.87 -30.78 -20.53
CA SER A 157 7.42 -30.63 -20.27
C SER A 157 6.67 -30.27 -21.54
N VAL A 158 5.59 -31.01 -21.81
CA VAL A 158 4.64 -30.75 -22.89
C VAL A 158 3.32 -30.34 -22.25
N SER A 159 2.84 -29.13 -22.57
CA SER A 159 1.53 -28.66 -22.10
C SER A 159 0.58 -28.48 -23.27
N ILE A 160 -0.60 -29.10 -23.17
CA ILE A 160 -1.70 -28.99 -24.15
C ILE A 160 -2.82 -28.24 -23.44
N THR A 161 -3.07 -27.00 -23.84
CA THR A 161 -4.06 -26.14 -23.18
C THR A 161 -5.12 -25.70 -24.18
N TYR A 162 -6.40 -25.99 -23.90
CA TYR A 162 -7.53 -25.48 -24.66
C TYR A 162 -8.09 -24.24 -23.96
N GLY A 163 -8.24 -23.13 -24.68
CA GLY A 163 -8.76 -21.90 -24.10
C GLY A 163 -9.62 -21.10 -25.06
N GLN A 164 -10.61 -20.41 -24.49
CA GLN A 164 -11.41 -19.40 -25.18
C GLN A 164 -11.17 -18.05 -24.50
N GLN A 165 -10.78 -17.06 -25.30
CA GLN A 165 -10.64 -15.68 -24.87
C GLN A 165 -11.48 -14.79 -25.77
N LYS A 166 -12.24 -13.87 -25.16
CA LYS A 166 -13.03 -12.85 -25.83
C LYS A 166 -12.74 -11.48 -25.21
N ASN A 167 -12.44 -10.51 -26.05
CA ASN A 167 -12.30 -9.11 -25.69
C ASN A 167 -13.26 -8.29 -26.57
N THR A 168 -13.99 -7.36 -25.95
CA THR A 168 -14.88 -6.45 -26.65
C THR A 168 -14.62 -5.05 -26.13
N GLN A 169 -14.29 -4.15 -27.04
CA GLN A 169 -14.12 -2.73 -26.81
C GLN A 169 -15.14 -2.00 -27.67
N GLN A 170 -15.92 -1.11 -27.06
CA GLN A 170 -16.90 -0.30 -27.74
C GLN A 170 -16.69 1.16 -27.32
N THR A 171 -16.57 2.04 -28.30
CA THR A 171 -16.43 3.48 -28.11
C THR A 171 -17.50 4.16 -28.96
N GLN A 172 -18.27 5.04 -28.34
CA GLN A 172 -19.26 5.88 -28.98
C GLN A 172 -18.82 7.33 -28.80
N VAL A 173 -18.66 8.04 -29.91
CA VAL A 173 -18.33 9.46 -29.96
C VAL A 173 -19.47 10.16 -30.66
N GLN A 174 -19.96 11.25 -30.10
CA GLN A 174 -20.93 12.12 -30.74
C GLN A 174 -20.62 13.59 -30.44
N GLY A 175 -21.03 14.49 -31.33
CA GLY A 175 -20.83 15.91 -31.11
C GLY A 175 -21.28 16.79 -32.25
N HIS A 176 -21.12 18.10 -32.04
CA HIS A 176 -21.40 19.12 -33.04
C HIS A 176 -20.25 20.13 -33.14
N GLN A 177 -19.87 20.50 -34.36
CA GLN A 177 -18.91 21.56 -34.62
C GLN A 177 -19.58 22.76 -35.30
N ALA A 178 -19.24 23.97 -34.85
CA ALA A 178 -19.80 25.20 -35.39
C ALA A 178 -19.03 25.62 -36.66
N GLN A 179 -19.70 25.61 -37.80
CA GLN A 179 -19.22 26.15 -39.06
C GLN A 179 -19.68 27.61 -39.21
N ALA A 180 -18.71 28.52 -39.33
CA ALA A 180 -18.95 29.96 -39.38
C ALA A 180 -19.91 30.40 -40.50
N SER A 181 -20.73 31.41 -40.21
CA SER A 181 -21.21 32.33 -41.26
C SER A 181 -20.19 33.45 -41.46
N GLN A 182 -20.10 33.97 -42.68
CA GLN A 182 -19.18 35.04 -43.03
C GLN A 182 -19.89 36.18 -43.76
N VAL A 183 -19.57 37.43 -43.39
CA VAL A 183 -19.97 38.62 -44.16
C VAL A 183 -18.73 39.49 -44.39
N ILE A 184 -18.26 39.54 -45.63
CA ILE A 184 -16.94 40.11 -45.95
C ILE A 184 -17.03 41.17 -47.05
N GLY A 185 -16.67 42.41 -46.74
CA GLY A 185 -16.56 43.51 -47.71
C GLY A 185 -15.11 43.92 -47.94
N GLY A 186 -14.70 44.04 -49.20
CA GLY A 186 -13.47 44.76 -49.57
C GLY A 186 -13.62 46.28 -49.40
N GLY A 187 -14.85 46.77 -49.45
CA GLY A 187 -15.27 48.09 -48.99
C GLY A 187 -15.82 48.03 -47.56
N THR A 188 -16.96 48.67 -47.32
CA THR A 188 -17.65 48.65 -46.02
C THR A 188 -18.63 47.48 -45.89
N VAL A 189 -18.90 47.05 -44.65
CA VAL A 189 -20.03 46.16 -44.32
C VAL A 189 -21.02 46.96 -43.49
N ASN A 190 -22.24 47.15 -43.98
CA ASN A 190 -23.32 47.84 -43.29
C ASN A 190 -24.46 46.85 -43.01
N ILE A 191 -24.80 46.64 -41.74
CA ILE A 191 -25.90 45.77 -41.33
C ILE A 191 -26.88 46.60 -40.49
N SER A 192 -28.12 46.67 -40.96
CA SER A 192 -29.17 47.51 -40.41
C SER A 192 -30.42 46.67 -40.12
N ALA A 193 -30.84 46.67 -38.85
CA ALA A 193 -32.10 46.12 -38.36
C ALA A 193 -32.99 47.27 -37.87
N THR A 194 -33.92 47.75 -38.71
CA THR A 194 -34.74 48.94 -38.40
C THR A 194 -36.20 48.78 -38.85
N GLY A 195 -37.11 49.53 -38.21
CA GLY A 195 -38.53 49.56 -38.55
C GLY A 195 -39.39 48.48 -37.88
N GLY A 196 -38.83 47.71 -36.95
CA GLY A 196 -39.52 46.77 -36.06
C GLY A 196 -39.56 47.20 -34.60
N GLY A 197 -38.93 48.33 -34.23
CA GLY A 197 -38.90 48.82 -32.86
C GLY A 197 -38.19 47.83 -31.93
N LYS A 198 -38.90 47.24 -30.97
CA LYS A 198 -38.32 46.26 -30.03
C LYS A 198 -37.95 44.92 -30.67
N ASP A 199 -38.47 44.60 -31.85
CA ASP A 199 -38.15 43.35 -32.56
C ASP A 199 -36.97 43.52 -33.54
N SER A 200 -36.34 44.70 -33.55
CA SER A 200 -35.27 45.06 -34.47
C SER A 200 -33.89 44.80 -33.88
N ASP A 201 -33.57 43.51 -33.75
CA ASP A 201 -32.30 43.02 -33.24
C ASP A 201 -31.35 42.59 -34.38
N ILE A 202 -30.04 42.69 -34.11
CA ILE A 202 -28.97 42.03 -34.87
C ILE A 202 -28.37 40.92 -34.00
N ASN A 203 -28.46 39.67 -34.45
CA ASN A 203 -27.86 38.50 -33.80
C ASN A 203 -26.74 37.93 -34.68
N ILE A 204 -25.50 37.91 -34.17
CA ILE A 204 -24.32 37.34 -34.82
C ILE A 204 -23.78 36.24 -33.89
N ILE A 205 -23.89 34.98 -34.30
CA ILE A 205 -23.62 33.81 -33.45
C ILE A 205 -22.56 32.91 -34.10
N GLY A 206 -21.37 32.81 -33.52
CA GLY A 206 -20.24 32.07 -34.08
C GLY A 206 -19.90 32.45 -35.53
N ALA A 207 -19.97 33.74 -35.88
CA ALA A 207 -19.81 34.22 -37.25
C ALA A 207 -18.74 35.31 -37.35
N ASP A 208 -18.20 35.49 -38.57
CA ASP A 208 -17.14 36.45 -38.87
C ASP A 208 -17.66 37.55 -39.81
N ILE A 209 -17.63 38.80 -39.36
CA ILE A 209 -18.13 39.96 -40.08
C ILE A 209 -16.99 40.95 -40.24
N ALA A 210 -16.58 41.30 -41.46
CA ALA A 210 -15.45 42.21 -41.66
C ALA A 210 -15.55 43.03 -42.94
N GLY A 211 -15.53 44.35 -42.81
CA GLY A 211 -15.34 45.30 -43.91
C GLY A 211 -13.96 45.94 -43.88
N LYS A 212 -13.19 45.83 -44.96
CA LYS A 212 -11.83 46.38 -45.04
C LYS A 212 -11.77 47.91 -45.06
N GLN A 213 -12.88 48.60 -45.33
CA GLN A 213 -12.99 50.07 -45.22
C GLN A 213 -13.92 50.52 -44.08
N GLY A 214 -14.56 49.59 -43.38
CA GLY A 214 -15.37 49.86 -42.20
C GLY A 214 -16.45 48.80 -41.97
N THR A 215 -16.84 48.60 -40.72
CA THR A 215 -17.93 47.68 -40.34
C THR A 215 -18.94 48.43 -39.47
N HIS A 216 -20.18 48.51 -39.89
CA HIS A 216 -21.22 49.33 -39.26
C HIS A 216 -22.45 48.47 -38.95
N LEU A 217 -22.78 48.32 -37.67
CA LEU A 217 -23.98 47.64 -37.19
C LEU A 217 -24.95 48.67 -36.60
N GLN A 218 -26.21 48.64 -37.03
CA GLN A 218 -27.26 49.52 -36.52
C GLN A 218 -28.55 48.74 -36.24
N ALA A 219 -29.01 48.76 -35.00
CA ALA A 219 -30.24 48.12 -34.56
C ALA A 219 -31.13 49.10 -33.79
N ASP A 220 -32.44 49.14 -34.08
CA ASP A 220 -33.38 49.94 -33.26
C ASP A 220 -33.50 49.39 -31.82
N ASN A 221 -33.17 48.11 -31.59
CA ASN A 221 -33.16 47.48 -30.27
C ASN A 221 -31.77 46.90 -29.92
N GLN A 222 -31.54 45.58 -30.00
CA GLN A 222 -30.32 44.96 -29.48
C GLN A 222 -29.31 44.56 -30.58
N VAL A 223 -28.03 44.53 -30.20
CA VAL A 223 -26.96 43.88 -30.97
C VAL A 223 -26.34 42.78 -30.12
N ASN A 224 -26.49 41.53 -30.55
CA ASN A 224 -26.01 40.34 -29.84
C ASN A 224 -24.90 39.66 -30.62
N LEU A 225 -23.68 39.71 -30.09
CA LEU A 225 -22.50 39.02 -30.60
C LEU A 225 -22.20 37.85 -29.68
N LEU A 226 -22.57 36.65 -30.09
CA LEU A 226 -22.55 35.45 -29.26
C LEU A 226 -21.60 34.40 -29.83
N ALA A 227 -20.98 33.57 -28.99
CA ALA A 227 -20.32 32.36 -29.45
C ALA A 227 -21.33 31.29 -29.87
N ALA A 228 -20.91 30.40 -30.77
CA ALA A 228 -21.61 29.15 -31.03
C ALA A 228 -20.98 28.02 -30.20
N GLY A 229 -21.80 27.30 -29.43
CA GLY A 229 -21.36 26.14 -28.66
C GLY A 229 -20.99 24.95 -29.55
N GLN A 230 -19.98 24.21 -29.13
CA GLN A 230 -19.52 22.97 -29.72
C GLN A 230 -19.45 21.92 -28.63
N GLU A 231 -20.05 20.77 -28.88
CA GLU A 231 -20.12 19.68 -27.90
C GLU A 231 -19.40 18.45 -28.43
N HIS A 232 -18.73 17.74 -27.54
CA HIS A 232 -18.11 16.45 -27.79
C HIS A 232 -18.36 15.54 -26.60
N SER A 233 -18.94 14.37 -26.85
CA SER A 233 -19.17 13.34 -25.83
C SER A 233 -18.55 12.02 -26.30
N GLU A 234 -17.72 11.43 -25.46
CA GLU A 234 -17.09 10.13 -25.67
C GLU A 234 -17.52 9.18 -24.56
N HIS A 235 -18.16 8.06 -24.93
CA HIS A 235 -18.48 6.98 -24.02
C HIS A 235 -17.77 5.70 -24.46
N SER A 236 -16.95 5.14 -23.57
CA SER A 236 -16.19 3.93 -23.83
C SER A 236 -16.55 2.84 -22.84
N GLN A 237 -16.67 1.61 -23.34
CA GLN A 237 -16.87 0.41 -22.54
C GLN A 237 -15.94 -0.70 -23.01
N ASN A 238 -15.35 -1.37 -22.04
CA ASN A 238 -14.44 -2.49 -22.24
C ASN A 238 -14.98 -3.68 -21.46
N LYS A 239 -14.97 -4.85 -22.10
CA LYS A 239 -15.20 -6.13 -21.43
C LYS A 239 -14.26 -7.19 -21.98
N SER A 240 -13.51 -7.83 -21.08
CA SER A 240 -12.69 -9.01 -21.40
C SER A 240 -13.14 -10.20 -20.56
N THR A 241 -13.24 -11.37 -21.19
CA THR A 241 -13.57 -12.64 -20.54
C THR A 241 -12.76 -13.75 -21.19
N GLY A 242 -12.11 -14.59 -20.40
CA GLY A 242 -11.42 -15.76 -20.92
C GLY A 242 -11.36 -16.88 -19.91
N PHE A 243 -11.30 -18.11 -20.41
CA PHE A 243 -11.02 -19.30 -19.61
C PHE A 243 -10.10 -20.24 -20.39
N ASN A 244 -9.22 -20.94 -19.69
CA ASN A 244 -8.40 -21.98 -20.26
C ASN A 244 -8.39 -23.21 -19.35
N ALA A 245 -8.35 -24.39 -19.96
CA ALA A 245 -8.24 -25.68 -19.30
C ALA A 245 -7.27 -26.55 -20.09
N GLY A 246 -6.29 -27.14 -19.43
CA GLY A 246 -5.22 -27.89 -20.08
C GLY A 246 -4.71 -29.07 -19.27
N VAL A 247 -3.96 -29.92 -19.95
CA VAL A 247 -3.23 -31.03 -19.35
C VAL A 247 -1.74 -30.75 -19.54
N ALA A 248 -1.01 -30.70 -18.44
CA ALA A 248 0.44 -30.57 -18.41
C ALA A 248 1.06 -31.92 -18.07
N VAL A 249 2.00 -32.36 -18.91
CA VAL A 249 2.79 -33.59 -18.69
C VAL A 249 4.25 -33.18 -18.56
N SER A 250 4.86 -33.45 -17.40
CA SER A 250 6.28 -33.20 -17.15
C SER A 250 7.00 -34.50 -16.79
N TYR A 251 8.18 -34.72 -17.34
CA TYR A 251 9.01 -35.90 -17.06
C TYR A 251 10.17 -35.49 -16.15
N GLY A 252 10.29 -36.08 -14.96
CA GLY A 252 11.19 -35.67 -13.86
C GLY A 252 12.28 -36.68 -13.47
N GLN A 253 13.35 -36.26 -12.77
CA GLN A 253 14.23 -37.17 -11.99
C GLN A 253 13.45 -38.07 -10.99
N SER A 254 12.20 -37.70 -10.67
CA SER A 254 11.27 -38.43 -9.79
C SER A 254 10.14 -39.18 -10.53
N GLY A 255 10.18 -39.30 -11.87
CA GLY A 255 9.16 -39.98 -12.70
C GLY A 255 8.22 -39.05 -13.48
N MET A 256 7.26 -39.63 -14.23
CA MET A 256 6.24 -38.89 -15.00
C MET A 256 5.21 -38.21 -14.08
N ALA A 257 4.99 -36.90 -14.25
CA ALA A 257 3.98 -36.14 -13.54
C ALA A 257 2.90 -35.60 -14.50
N PHE A 258 1.64 -35.80 -14.11
CA PHE A 258 0.45 -35.32 -14.81
C PHE A 258 -0.24 -34.24 -13.97
N GLY A 259 -0.60 -33.11 -14.59
CA GLY A 259 -1.30 -32.02 -13.92
C GLY A 259 -2.41 -31.42 -14.79
N PHE A 260 -3.49 -30.97 -14.17
CA PHE A 260 -4.59 -30.25 -14.83
C PHE A 260 -4.44 -28.75 -14.56
N THR A 261 -4.38 -27.94 -15.61
CA THR A 261 -4.38 -26.47 -15.51
C THR A 261 -5.78 -25.95 -15.77
N ALA A 262 -6.24 -24.99 -14.97
CA ALA A 262 -7.49 -24.27 -15.17
C ALA A 262 -7.27 -22.79 -14.81
N GLY A 263 -7.62 -21.87 -15.69
CA GLY A 263 -7.50 -20.44 -15.45
C GLY A 263 -8.65 -19.66 -16.05
N GLY A 264 -8.86 -18.47 -15.52
CA GLY A 264 -9.92 -17.56 -15.94
C GLY A 264 -9.51 -16.11 -15.77
N ASN A 265 -10.00 -15.26 -16.66
CA ASN A 265 -9.82 -13.82 -16.58
C ASN A 265 -11.15 -13.10 -16.88
N TYR A 266 -11.40 -12.03 -16.15
CA TYR A 266 -12.55 -11.16 -16.27
C TYR A 266 -12.10 -9.71 -16.10
N GLY A 267 -12.35 -8.86 -17.08
CA GLY A 267 -12.12 -7.42 -17.00
C GLY A 267 -13.34 -6.66 -17.45
N LYS A 268 -13.61 -5.54 -16.80
CA LYS A 268 -14.60 -4.56 -17.23
C LYS A 268 -14.09 -3.15 -16.99
N GLY A 269 -14.43 -2.23 -17.88
CA GLY A 269 -14.14 -0.83 -17.68
C GLY A 269 -15.13 0.06 -18.43
N HIS A 270 -15.25 1.28 -17.97
CA HIS A 270 -15.90 2.35 -18.70
C HIS A 270 -15.12 3.65 -18.55
N GLY A 271 -15.28 4.54 -19.52
CA GLY A 271 -14.76 5.91 -19.49
C GLY A 271 -15.75 6.82 -20.19
N ASN A 272 -16.14 7.91 -19.53
CA ASN A 272 -17.05 8.90 -20.10
C ASN A 272 -16.35 10.25 -20.08
N GLY A 273 -16.35 10.95 -21.21
CA GLY A 273 -15.81 12.29 -21.35
C GLY A 273 -16.85 13.17 -22.01
N ASP A 274 -17.09 14.35 -21.44
CA ASP A 274 -17.95 15.38 -22.01
C ASP A 274 -17.16 16.68 -22.09
N GLU A 275 -17.18 17.32 -23.25
CA GLU A 275 -16.45 18.56 -23.53
C GLU A 275 -17.38 19.57 -24.22
N THR A 276 -17.31 20.82 -23.78
CA THR A 276 -17.97 21.97 -24.43
C THR A 276 -16.92 23.03 -24.75
N THR A 277 -16.84 23.42 -26.03
CA THR A 277 -15.97 24.51 -26.50
C THR A 277 -16.79 25.58 -27.23
N TRP A 278 -16.23 26.78 -27.37
CA TRP A 278 -16.94 27.93 -27.94
C TRP A 278 -16.24 28.49 -29.18
N ARG A 279 -16.97 28.49 -30.32
CA ARG A 279 -16.57 29.27 -31.48
C ARG A 279 -16.99 30.72 -31.29
N HIS A 280 -16.00 31.59 -31.08
CA HIS A 280 -16.26 33.01 -30.86
C HIS A 280 -16.74 33.72 -32.13
N SER A 281 -17.58 34.75 -31.98
CA SER A 281 -17.88 35.67 -33.10
C SER A 281 -16.77 36.71 -33.25
N GLN A 282 -16.47 37.07 -34.50
CA GLN A 282 -15.46 38.08 -34.84
C GLN A 282 -16.12 39.19 -35.64
N VAL A 283 -16.12 40.42 -35.14
CA VAL A 283 -16.80 41.54 -35.80
C VAL A 283 -15.86 42.72 -35.97
N GLY A 284 -15.63 43.08 -37.23
CA GLY A 284 -14.77 44.18 -37.64
C GLY A 284 -13.40 43.73 -38.15
N ASP A 285 -12.57 44.70 -38.52
CA ASP A 285 -11.24 44.47 -39.09
C ASP A 285 -10.23 45.41 -38.45
N ALA A 286 -9.06 44.88 -38.07
CA ALA A 286 -8.03 45.67 -37.39
C ALA A 286 -7.49 46.85 -38.24
N GLY A 287 -7.70 46.84 -39.56
CA GLY A 287 -7.30 47.90 -40.47
C GLY A 287 -8.35 49.00 -40.70
N SER A 288 -9.58 48.83 -40.21
CA SER A 288 -10.70 49.74 -40.51
C SER A 288 -11.53 50.10 -39.27
N ARG A 289 -12.43 51.09 -39.38
CA ARG A 289 -13.27 51.51 -38.26
C ARG A 289 -14.47 50.58 -38.09
N THR A 290 -14.75 50.18 -36.84
CA THR A 290 -15.93 49.39 -36.50
C THR A 290 -16.87 50.20 -35.64
N THR A 291 -18.16 50.29 -36.00
CA THR A 291 -19.16 51.01 -35.21
C THR A 291 -20.40 50.17 -34.93
N ILE A 292 -20.89 50.22 -33.70
CA ILE A 292 -22.13 49.57 -33.27
C ILE A 292 -23.06 50.63 -32.70
N HIS A 293 -24.27 50.71 -33.23
CA HIS A 293 -25.34 51.54 -32.69
C HIS A 293 -26.54 50.66 -32.33
N SER A 294 -26.95 50.67 -31.06
CA SER A 294 -28.10 49.92 -30.59
C SER A 294 -29.03 50.80 -29.76
N GLY A 295 -30.33 50.82 -30.07
CA GLY A 295 -31.31 51.52 -29.22
C GLY A 295 -31.46 50.92 -27.82
N GLY A 296 -31.16 49.64 -27.68
CA GLY A 296 -31.11 48.83 -26.47
C GLY A 296 -29.68 48.33 -26.16
N ALA A 297 -29.57 47.09 -25.68
CA ALA A 297 -28.31 46.50 -25.24
C ALA A 297 -27.40 46.02 -26.39
N THR A 298 -26.09 46.17 -26.20
CA THR A 298 -25.06 45.46 -26.96
C THR A 298 -24.46 44.35 -26.08
N ASN A 299 -24.62 43.10 -26.49
CA ASN A 299 -24.11 41.91 -25.77
C ASN A 299 -22.95 41.29 -26.55
N ILE A 300 -21.77 41.16 -25.92
CA ILE A 300 -20.55 40.55 -26.47
C ILE A 300 -20.20 39.35 -25.59
N LYS A 301 -20.76 38.18 -25.90
CA LYS A 301 -20.62 36.97 -25.08
C LYS A 301 -19.92 35.86 -25.86
N GLY A 302 -18.65 35.61 -25.60
CA GLY A 302 -17.84 34.78 -26.48
C GLY A 302 -17.64 35.43 -27.85
N ALA A 303 -17.28 36.72 -27.88
CA ALA A 303 -17.07 37.46 -29.13
C ALA A 303 -16.01 38.56 -29.00
N GLN A 304 -15.41 38.93 -30.12
CA GLN A 304 -14.45 40.03 -30.20
C GLN A 304 -14.89 41.06 -31.23
N VAL A 305 -14.91 42.33 -30.82
CA VAL A 305 -15.12 43.48 -31.70
C VAL A 305 -13.77 44.10 -31.99
N ILE A 306 -13.36 44.11 -33.25
CA ILE A 306 -12.02 44.49 -33.69
C ILE A 306 -12.12 45.71 -34.60
N GLY A 307 -11.21 46.66 -34.45
CA GLY A 307 -11.16 47.83 -35.33
C GLY A 307 -9.86 48.58 -35.20
N LYS A 308 -9.40 49.25 -36.26
CA LYS A 308 -8.36 50.29 -36.13
C LYS A 308 -8.81 51.38 -35.15
N GLY A 309 -10.12 51.69 -35.17
CA GLY A 309 -10.82 52.35 -34.08
C GLY A 309 -12.23 51.80 -33.92
N VAL A 310 -12.76 51.84 -32.70
CA VAL A 310 -14.08 51.26 -32.37
C VAL A 310 -15.02 52.31 -31.79
N GLY A 311 -16.24 52.41 -32.31
CA GLY A 311 -17.30 53.27 -31.78
C GLY A 311 -18.52 52.48 -31.33
N ILE A 312 -19.00 52.70 -30.11
CA ILE A 312 -20.24 52.06 -29.63
C ILE A 312 -21.16 53.10 -28.98
N ASP A 313 -22.42 53.16 -29.41
CA ASP A 313 -23.48 53.91 -28.73
C ASP A 313 -24.65 52.96 -28.45
N ALA A 314 -24.93 52.71 -27.18
CA ALA A 314 -25.90 51.71 -26.73
C ALA A 314 -26.61 52.14 -25.43
N ALA A 315 -27.75 51.52 -25.13
CA ALA A 315 -28.37 51.68 -23.81
C ALA A 315 -27.56 50.95 -22.73
N GLU A 316 -27.14 49.72 -23.02
CA GLU A 316 -26.45 48.80 -22.08
C GLU A 316 -25.30 48.09 -22.81
N LEU A 317 -24.24 47.71 -22.09
CA LEU A 317 -23.11 46.93 -22.64
C LEU A 317 -22.75 45.75 -21.73
N ASN A 318 -22.79 44.54 -22.26
CA ASN A 318 -22.40 43.34 -21.51
C ASN A 318 -21.27 42.61 -22.26
N ILE A 319 -20.12 42.41 -21.61
CA ILE A 319 -18.99 41.66 -22.17
C ILE A 319 -18.68 40.46 -21.28
N GLU A 320 -18.83 39.25 -21.82
CA GLU A 320 -18.67 38.00 -21.07
C GLU A 320 -17.78 37.02 -21.83
N SER A 321 -16.62 36.71 -21.27
CA SER A 321 -15.77 35.62 -21.75
C SER A 321 -16.39 34.28 -21.35
N LEU A 322 -16.34 33.30 -22.26
CA LEU A 322 -16.91 31.97 -22.01
C LEU A 322 -15.79 30.97 -21.74
N GLN A 323 -16.01 30.09 -20.77
CA GLN A 323 -15.10 28.99 -20.48
C GLN A 323 -15.44 27.79 -21.35
N ASN A 324 -14.41 27.20 -21.94
CA ASN A 324 -14.49 25.82 -22.39
C ASN A 324 -14.52 24.93 -21.15
N THR A 325 -15.29 23.84 -21.19
CA THR A 325 -15.38 22.88 -20.09
C THR A 325 -15.08 21.48 -20.58
N ALA A 326 -14.42 20.66 -19.76
CA ALA A 326 -14.23 19.25 -20.03
C ALA A 326 -14.26 18.46 -18.73
N GLN A 327 -15.04 17.38 -18.71
CA GLN A 327 -15.11 16.44 -17.59
C GLN A 327 -14.82 15.04 -18.09
N TYR A 328 -14.07 14.27 -17.31
CA TYR A 328 -13.82 12.88 -17.60
C TYR A 328 -13.92 12.03 -16.35
N ASN A 329 -14.60 10.89 -16.44
CA ASN A 329 -14.60 9.87 -15.40
C ASN A 329 -14.29 8.49 -15.99
N SER A 330 -13.44 7.72 -15.31
CA SER A 330 -13.20 6.34 -15.72
C SER A 330 -13.03 5.41 -14.55
N LYS A 331 -13.38 4.15 -14.78
CA LYS A 331 -13.14 3.06 -13.85
C LYS A 331 -12.87 1.79 -14.64
N GLN A 332 -11.71 1.19 -14.40
CA GLN A 332 -11.33 -0.09 -14.97
C GLN A 332 -11.04 -1.10 -13.86
N GLN A 333 -11.49 -2.34 -14.04
CA GLN A 333 -11.30 -3.45 -13.11
C GLN A 333 -10.91 -4.69 -13.89
N ASN A 334 -9.84 -5.37 -13.47
CA ASN A 334 -9.37 -6.60 -14.07
C ASN A 334 -9.12 -7.65 -12.99
N ILE A 335 -9.54 -8.88 -13.25
CA ILE A 335 -9.36 -10.05 -12.41
C ILE A 335 -8.82 -11.18 -13.28
N SER A 336 -7.76 -11.85 -12.86
CA SER A 336 -7.26 -13.06 -13.51
C SER A 336 -6.77 -14.06 -12.48
N GLY A 337 -6.85 -15.35 -12.80
CA GLY A 337 -6.29 -16.38 -11.94
C GLY A 337 -6.09 -17.68 -12.69
N GLN A 338 -5.10 -18.46 -12.26
CA GLN A 338 -4.76 -19.75 -12.84
C GLN A 338 -4.37 -20.72 -11.74
N ILE A 339 -4.94 -21.92 -11.76
CA ILE A 339 -4.73 -22.99 -10.79
C ILE A 339 -4.26 -24.23 -11.57
N THR A 340 -3.18 -24.86 -11.10
CA THR A 340 -2.66 -26.12 -11.60
C THR A 340 -2.72 -27.16 -10.49
N VAL A 341 -3.44 -28.26 -10.72
CA VAL A 341 -3.68 -29.33 -9.74
C VAL A 341 -2.93 -30.59 -10.16
N GLY A 342 -2.02 -31.08 -9.30
CA GLY A 342 -1.14 -32.24 -9.54
C GLY A 342 -0.04 -32.39 -8.47
N TYR A 343 0.98 -33.21 -8.70
CA TYR A 343 2.17 -33.33 -7.81
C TYR A 343 2.94 -32.00 -7.84
N GLY A 344 2.67 -31.11 -6.88
CA GLY A 344 3.17 -29.72 -6.84
C GLY A 344 2.15 -28.66 -7.26
N ALA A 345 0.94 -28.68 -6.68
CA ALA A 345 -0.13 -27.74 -7.01
C ALA A 345 0.29 -26.27 -6.85
N SER A 346 -0.04 -25.44 -7.84
CA SER A 346 0.26 -23.99 -7.83
C SER A 346 -0.97 -23.18 -8.26
N GLY A 347 -1.16 -22.01 -7.67
CA GLY A 347 -2.25 -21.09 -7.96
C GLY A 347 -1.74 -19.66 -8.03
N SER A 348 -2.19 -18.89 -9.01
CA SER A 348 -2.00 -17.44 -9.06
C SER A 348 -3.35 -16.73 -9.18
N ALA A 349 -3.47 -15.57 -8.55
CA ALA A 349 -4.64 -14.71 -8.64
C ALA A 349 -4.18 -13.25 -8.67
N ASN A 350 -4.68 -12.47 -9.61
CA ASN A 350 -4.40 -11.05 -9.75
C ASN A 350 -5.72 -10.27 -9.83
N TYR A 351 -5.76 -9.14 -9.13
CA TYR A 351 -6.81 -8.15 -9.16
C TYR A 351 -6.17 -6.79 -9.42
N SER A 352 -6.70 -5.99 -10.32
CA SER A 352 -6.30 -4.59 -10.47
C SER A 352 -7.51 -3.71 -10.73
N GLN A 353 -7.43 -2.46 -10.29
CA GLN A 353 -8.43 -1.45 -10.49
C GLN A 353 -7.77 -0.09 -10.65
N SER A 354 -8.18 0.66 -11.67
CA SER A 354 -7.85 2.08 -11.83
C SER A 354 -9.12 2.93 -11.86
N LYS A 355 -8.99 4.18 -11.41
CA LYS A 355 -10.01 5.23 -11.52
C LYS A 355 -9.33 6.52 -11.93
N MET A 356 -10.00 7.31 -12.77
CA MET A 356 -9.57 8.66 -13.11
C MET A 356 -10.75 9.60 -13.07
N ASN A 357 -10.50 10.81 -12.60
CA ASN A 357 -11.40 11.93 -12.78
C ASN A 357 -10.59 13.13 -13.28
N ALA A 358 -11.14 13.89 -14.21
CA ALA A 358 -10.60 15.17 -14.65
C ALA A 358 -11.72 16.19 -14.76
N ASP A 359 -11.41 17.43 -14.41
CA ASP A 359 -12.30 18.58 -14.49
C ASP A 359 -11.52 19.80 -15.00
N TYR A 360 -12.06 20.46 -16.00
CA TYR A 360 -11.45 21.59 -16.67
C TYR A 360 -12.53 22.63 -16.95
N ALA A 361 -12.26 23.88 -16.55
CA ALA A 361 -13.02 25.04 -16.97
C ALA A 361 -12.05 26.20 -17.16
N ALA A 362 -11.85 26.65 -18.40
CA ALA A 362 -11.01 27.81 -18.66
C ALA A 362 -11.44 28.60 -19.89
N VAL A 363 -11.24 29.91 -19.83
CA VAL A 363 -11.37 30.79 -21.00
C VAL A 363 -10.24 30.45 -21.98
N SER A 364 -10.59 30.08 -23.21
CA SER A 364 -9.62 29.87 -24.30
C SER A 364 -9.45 31.10 -25.18
N GLN A 365 -10.42 32.02 -25.15
CA GLN A 365 -10.41 33.27 -25.88
C GLN A 365 -11.22 34.32 -25.12
N GLN A 366 -10.61 35.47 -24.87
CA GLN A 366 -11.23 36.55 -24.12
C GLN A 366 -12.20 37.33 -24.99
N SER A 367 -13.42 37.55 -24.49
CA SER A 367 -14.39 38.45 -25.11
C SER A 367 -14.03 39.90 -24.84
N GLY A 368 -14.24 40.76 -25.84
CA GLY A 368 -13.80 42.13 -25.69
C GLY A 368 -13.85 43.00 -26.93
N ILE A 369 -13.44 44.24 -26.72
CA ILE A 369 -13.28 45.26 -27.74
C ILE A 369 -11.78 45.52 -27.88
N LEU A 370 -11.26 45.24 -29.08
CA LEU A 370 -9.84 45.31 -29.42
C LEU A 370 -9.63 46.40 -30.48
N ALA A 371 -9.33 47.61 -30.01
CA ALA A 371 -9.08 48.76 -30.87
C ALA A 371 -7.59 48.92 -31.25
N GLY A 372 -7.33 49.53 -32.39
CA GLY A 372 -5.99 49.90 -32.87
C GLY A 372 -5.57 51.31 -32.45
N ASP A 373 -4.78 51.95 -33.30
CA ASP A 373 -4.18 53.27 -33.06
C ASP A 373 -5.17 54.45 -33.13
N ASP A 374 -6.40 54.22 -33.63
CA ASP A 374 -7.45 55.25 -33.62
C ASP A 374 -8.28 55.22 -32.31
N GLY A 375 -7.96 54.29 -31.40
CA GLY A 375 -8.58 54.16 -30.08
C GLY A 375 -10.06 53.76 -30.13
N TYR A 376 -10.74 53.88 -28.99
CA TYR A 376 -12.18 53.62 -28.92
C TYR A 376 -12.98 54.81 -28.37
N GLN A 377 -14.21 54.95 -28.84
CA GLN A 377 -15.18 55.91 -28.34
C GLN A 377 -16.48 55.17 -28.00
N ILE A 378 -16.69 54.90 -26.72
CA ILE A 378 -17.82 54.09 -26.23
C ILE A 378 -18.70 54.94 -25.33
N ASN A 379 -20.00 55.00 -25.65
CA ASN A 379 -21.02 55.75 -24.93
C ASN A 379 -22.20 54.84 -24.58
N ILE A 380 -22.29 54.47 -23.30
CA ILE A 380 -23.34 53.60 -22.74
C ILE A 380 -24.24 54.46 -21.87
N LYS A 381 -25.54 54.47 -22.14
CA LYS A 381 -26.48 55.35 -21.42
C LYS A 381 -26.77 54.85 -19.99
N GLY A 382 -26.80 53.53 -19.82
CA GLY A 382 -27.16 52.83 -18.59
C GLY A 382 -25.98 52.11 -17.94
N HIS A 383 -25.97 50.78 -17.95
CA HIS A 383 -25.00 49.95 -17.26
C HIS A 383 -24.01 49.24 -18.21
N THR A 384 -22.78 49.04 -17.72
CA THR A 384 -21.78 48.16 -18.32
C THR A 384 -21.41 47.02 -17.36
N ASP A 385 -21.54 45.77 -17.79
CA ASP A 385 -21.09 44.57 -17.06
C ASP A 385 -19.92 43.89 -17.79
N LEU A 386 -18.81 43.67 -17.08
CA LEU A 386 -17.63 42.96 -17.57
C LEU A 386 -17.40 41.66 -16.77
N LYS A 387 -17.42 40.51 -17.45
CA LYS A 387 -17.12 39.20 -16.87
C LYS A 387 -15.98 38.54 -17.62
N GLY A 388 -14.78 38.61 -17.04
CA GLY A 388 -13.52 38.37 -17.75
C GLY A 388 -13.41 39.14 -19.06
N GLY A 389 -14.07 40.30 -19.19
CA GLY A 389 -14.22 41.06 -20.42
C GLY A 389 -13.18 42.16 -20.55
N LEU A 390 -12.62 42.35 -21.76
CA LEU A 390 -11.54 43.33 -21.99
C LEU A 390 -11.96 44.41 -22.99
N ILE A 391 -11.73 45.68 -22.64
CA ILE A 391 -11.85 46.82 -23.55
C ILE A 391 -10.47 47.46 -23.65
N THR A 392 -9.85 47.38 -24.82
CA THR A 392 -8.47 47.80 -24.99
C THR A 392 -8.20 48.47 -26.34
N SER A 393 -7.10 49.21 -26.39
CA SER A 393 -6.51 49.83 -27.56
C SER A 393 -5.00 49.57 -27.59
N THR A 394 -4.31 50.10 -28.60
CA THR A 394 -2.84 50.21 -28.52
C THR A 394 -2.42 51.25 -27.47
N ALA A 395 -1.21 51.11 -26.94
CA ALA A 395 -0.64 52.08 -26.00
C ALA A 395 -0.50 53.48 -26.61
N GLN A 396 -0.30 53.57 -27.93
CA GLN A 396 -0.25 54.84 -28.66
C GLN A 396 -1.60 55.57 -28.58
N ALA A 397 -2.71 54.87 -28.80
CA ALA A 397 -4.04 55.49 -28.74
C ALA A 397 -4.37 56.06 -27.35
N GLU A 398 -3.95 55.37 -26.29
CA GLU A 398 -4.12 55.87 -24.91
C GLU A 398 -3.23 57.09 -24.66
N ALA A 399 -1.95 57.04 -25.04
CA ALA A 399 -1.02 58.15 -24.86
C ALA A 399 -1.43 59.42 -25.63
N GLU A 400 -2.05 59.26 -26.80
CA GLU A 400 -2.59 60.35 -27.63
C GLU A 400 -4.00 60.79 -27.19
N GLY A 401 -4.58 60.18 -26.15
CA GLY A 401 -5.89 60.55 -25.60
C GLY A 401 -7.08 60.21 -26.52
N LYS A 402 -6.92 59.24 -27.43
CA LYS A 402 -7.96 58.84 -28.40
C LYS A 402 -9.04 57.92 -27.82
N ASN A 403 -8.74 57.29 -26.68
CA ASN A 403 -9.68 56.47 -25.95
C ASN A 403 -10.66 57.33 -25.15
N ARG A 404 -11.94 56.98 -25.19
CA ARG A 404 -12.99 57.56 -24.36
C ARG A 404 -14.05 56.51 -24.05
N PHE A 405 -14.38 56.36 -22.78
CA PHE A 405 -15.46 55.49 -22.32
C PHE A 405 -16.39 56.25 -21.36
N SER A 406 -17.69 56.21 -21.63
CA SER A 406 -18.72 56.78 -20.75
C SER A 406 -19.80 55.74 -20.51
N THR A 407 -20.21 55.56 -19.24
CA THR A 407 -21.32 54.69 -18.83
C THR A 407 -22.10 55.31 -17.69
N GLY A 408 -23.38 54.96 -17.51
CA GLY A 408 -24.14 55.33 -16.31
C GLY A 408 -23.56 54.68 -15.06
N THR A 409 -23.54 53.35 -15.02
CA THR A 409 -22.90 52.54 -13.95
C THR A 409 -22.05 51.41 -14.56
N LEU A 410 -21.18 50.79 -13.75
CA LEU A 410 -20.24 49.75 -14.15
C LEU A 410 -20.13 48.64 -13.09
N SER A 411 -20.16 47.39 -13.54
CA SER A 411 -19.79 46.22 -12.75
C SER A 411 -18.72 45.41 -13.47
N HIS A 412 -17.88 44.72 -12.70
CA HIS A 412 -16.86 43.83 -13.26
C HIS A 412 -16.62 42.63 -12.33
N SER A 413 -16.26 41.50 -12.93
CA SER A 413 -15.79 40.31 -12.24
C SER A 413 -14.79 39.56 -13.10
N ASP A 414 -13.87 38.84 -12.46
CA ASP A 414 -12.92 37.99 -13.13
C ASP A 414 -13.44 36.55 -13.21
N ILE A 415 -12.93 35.78 -14.17
CA ILE A 415 -13.28 34.37 -14.33
C ILE A 415 -12.14 33.51 -13.78
N ALA A 416 -12.44 32.70 -12.77
CA ALA A 416 -11.51 31.71 -12.24
C ALA A 416 -11.42 30.51 -13.19
N ASN A 417 -10.21 30.20 -13.64
CA ASN A 417 -9.94 29.06 -14.52
C ASN A 417 -9.23 27.95 -13.73
N HIS A 418 -9.57 26.70 -14.02
CA HIS A 418 -8.94 25.52 -13.43
C HIS A 418 -8.78 24.37 -14.42
N ALA A 419 -7.72 23.58 -14.19
CA ALA A 419 -7.44 22.33 -14.90
C ALA A 419 -6.90 21.32 -13.89
N GLU A 420 -7.74 20.36 -13.51
CA GLU A 420 -7.45 19.41 -12.44
C GLU A 420 -7.69 17.97 -12.90
N TYR A 421 -6.79 17.06 -12.54
CA TYR A 421 -7.05 15.63 -12.68
C TYR A 421 -6.45 14.82 -11.54
N LYS A 422 -7.08 13.68 -11.29
CA LYS A 422 -6.65 12.70 -10.30
C LYS A 422 -6.88 11.29 -10.80
N GLY A 423 -5.80 10.53 -10.88
CA GLY A 423 -5.76 9.11 -11.17
C GLY A 423 -5.30 8.30 -9.97
N GLU A 424 -5.96 7.19 -9.70
CA GLU A 424 -5.57 6.22 -8.67
C GLU A 424 -5.65 4.80 -9.24
N SER A 425 -4.66 3.98 -8.90
CA SER A 425 -4.61 2.58 -9.29
C SER A 425 -4.18 1.72 -8.11
N PHE A 426 -4.79 0.56 -8.00
CA PHE A 426 -4.53 -0.42 -6.97
C PHE A 426 -4.55 -1.82 -7.58
N GLY A 427 -3.67 -2.70 -7.13
CA GLY A 427 -3.72 -4.10 -7.53
C GLY A 427 -3.16 -5.04 -6.48
N ILE A 428 -3.69 -6.26 -6.44
CA ILE A 428 -3.22 -7.34 -5.59
C ILE A 428 -2.86 -8.50 -6.51
N GLY A 429 -1.63 -8.98 -6.42
CA GLY A 429 -1.19 -10.24 -7.01
C GLY A 429 -0.93 -11.26 -5.91
N GLY A 430 -1.26 -12.53 -6.13
CA GLY A 430 -1.04 -13.62 -5.20
C GLY A 430 -0.52 -14.83 -5.95
N SER A 431 0.53 -15.48 -5.42
CA SER A 431 0.96 -16.80 -5.88
C SER A 431 1.08 -17.76 -4.69
N ALA A 432 0.45 -18.92 -4.81
CA ALA A 432 0.46 -19.98 -3.81
C ALA A 432 1.03 -21.25 -4.47
N THR A 433 2.15 -21.74 -3.96
CA THR A 433 2.70 -23.06 -4.28
C THR A 433 2.51 -23.95 -3.05
N VAL A 434 1.80 -25.07 -3.20
CA VAL A 434 1.59 -26.03 -2.10
C VAL A 434 2.64 -27.12 -2.25
N GLY A 435 3.66 -27.09 -1.37
CA GLY A 435 4.61 -28.18 -1.22
C GLY A 435 3.89 -29.43 -0.70
N GLY A 436 4.04 -30.55 -1.40
CA GLY A 436 3.30 -31.78 -1.17
C GLY A 436 3.50 -32.36 0.24
N SER A 437 2.44 -32.32 1.04
CA SER A 437 2.12 -33.27 2.11
C SER A 437 0.65 -33.07 2.52
N ASN A 438 -0.21 -34.00 2.09
CA ASN A 438 -1.60 -34.25 2.52
C ASN A 438 -2.61 -33.08 2.45
N LEU A 439 -3.27 -32.95 1.30
CA LEU A 439 -4.51 -32.19 1.13
C LEU A 439 -5.74 -33.11 1.34
N GLY A 440 -6.13 -33.28 2.60
CA GLY A 440 -7.41 -33.88 2.97
C GLY A 440 -8.53 -32.83 3.09
N GLN A 441 -9.52 -32.95 2.21
CA GLN A 441 -10.94 -32.54 2.30
C GLN A 441 -11.38 -31.41 3.27
N GLY A 442 -12.04 -30.39 2.71
CA GLY A 442 -12.97 -29.52 3.45
C GLY A 442 -13.20 -28.15 2.83
N SER A 443 -14.09 -28.07 1.84
CA SER A 443 -14.59 -26.82 1.24
C SER A 443 -15.70 -26.19 2.10
N SER A 444 -15.75 -24.85 2.19
CA SER A 444 -17.00 -24.07 2.25
C SER A 444 -16.79 -22.57 1.97
N ASN A 445 -17.29 -22.17 0.79
CA ASN A 445 -18.05 -20.97 0.42
C ASN A 445 -17.72 -19.55 0.96
N SER A 446 -17.18 -18.73 0.04
CA SER A 446 -17.71 -17.45 -0.50
C SER A 446 -18.18 -16.32 0.44
N THR A 447 -17.41 -15.22 0.48
CA THR A 447 -17.80 -13.79 0.25
C THR A 447 -16.52 -12.90 0.26
N PRO A 448 -16.31 -11.96 -0.69
CA PRO A 448 -15.17 -11.03 -0.67
C PRO A 448 -15.46 -9.85 0.26
N GLY A 449 -15.39 -10.10 1.57
CA GLY A 449 -15.39 -9.08 2.62
C GLY A 449 -14.05 -9.09 3.33
N LEU A 450 -13.54 -7.90 3.65
CA LEU A 450 -12.49 -7.68 4.65
C LEU A 450 -12.74 -8.55 5.91
N MET A 451 -11.67 -8.86 6.66
CA MET A 451 -11.58 -9.68 7.90
C MET A 451 -11.02 -11.09 7.63
N THR A 452 -9.95 -11.59 8.25
CA THR A 452 -9.39 -11.37 9.59
C THR A 452 -7.87 -11.56 9.62
N ALA A 453 -7.17 -10.76 10.42
CA ALA A 453 -5.71 -10.76 10.66
C ALA A 453 -5.11 -12.03 11.34
N GLY A 454 -5.77 -13.20 11.22
CA GLY A 454 -5.39 -14.45 11.89
C GLY A 454 -5.07 -15.63 10.96
N GLN A 455 -5.23 -15.49 9.64
CA GLN A 455 -4.83 -16.49 8.65
C GLN A 455 -3.92 -15.85 7.60
N SER A 456 -2.79 -15.31 8.06
CA SER A 456 -1.73 -14.78 7.20
C SER A 456 -0.90 -15.95 6.64
N ASN A 457 -1.52 -16.74 5.75
CA ASN A 457 -0.86 -17.78 4.99
C ASN A 457 0.17 -17.14 4.05
N SER A 458 1.45 -17.32 4.39
CA SER A 458 2.59 -17.77 3.57
C SER A 458 2.35 -18.16 2.10
N ALA A 459 1.75 -17.27 1.33
CA ALA A 459 1.63 -17.33 -0.13
C ALA A 459 1.77 -15.88 -0.61
N GLY A 460 2.71 -15.63 -1.53
CA GLY A 460 3.22 -14.30 -1.88
C GLY A 460 2.14 -13.36 -2.41
N LYS A 461 1.49 -12.63 -1.50
CA LYS A 461 0.59 -11.51 -1.81
C LYS A 461 1.44 -10.26 -2.03
N THR A 462 1.44 -9.76 -3.25
CA THR A 462 2.08 -8.51 -3.67
C THR A 462 1.03 -7.45 -3.88
N ILE A 463 1.18 -6.30 -3.25
CA ILE A 463 0.26 -5.18 -3.43
C ILE A 463 0.94 -4.16 -4.36
N GLY A 464 0.17 -3.58 -5.26
CA GLY A 464 0.56 -2.55 -6.21
C GLY A 464 -0.30 -1.33 -6.06
N TYR A 465 0.30 -0.17 -6.23
CA TYR A 465 -0.45 1.07 -6.24
C TYR A 465 0.21 2.10 -7.18
N GLY A 466 -0.61 2.98 -7.72
CA GLY A 466 -0.19 4.11 -8.53
C GLY A 466 -1.08 5.32 -8.27
N SER A 467 -0.50 6.51 -8.36
CA SER A 467 -1.21 7.78 -8.28
C SER A 467 -0.58 8.78 -9.23
N ASP A 468 -1.40 9.48 -10.00
CA ASP A 468 -0.97 10.62 -10.82
C ASP A 468 -2.01 11.73 -10.69
N SER A 469 -1.56 12.98 -10.59
CA SER A 469 -2.45 14.12 -10.41
C SER A 469 -1.80 15.39 -10.90
N GLY A 470 -2.61 16.31 -11.43
CA GLY A 470 -2.19 17.65 -11.81
C GLY A 470 -3.26 18.66 -11.42
N SER A 471 -2.83 19.87 -11.07
CA SER A 471 -3.73 20.99 -10.77
C SER A 471 -3.06 22.28 -11.24
N GLN A 472 -3.79 23.06 -12.01
CA GLN A 472 -3.40 24.40 -12.43
C GLN A 472 -4.60 25.34 -12.28
N SER A 473 -4.35 26.57 -11.86
CA SER A 473 -5.37 27.61 -11.70
C SER A 473 -4.85 28.94 -12.21
N SER A 474 -5.73 29.75 -12.79
CA SER A 474 -5.45 31.11 -13.21
C SER A 474 -6.74 31.94 -13.17
N SER A 475 -6.67 33.21 -13.57
CA SER A 475 -7.83 34.08 -13.67
C SER A 475 -7.80 34.84 -14.99
N THR A 476 -8.96 34.95 -15.65
CA THR A 476 -9.17 35.86 -16.78
C THR A 476 -9.80 37.13 -16.24
N GLY A 477 -8.99 38.18 -16.14
CA GLY A 477 -9.38 39.45 -15.55
C GLY A 477 -10.25 40.30 -16.46
N SER A 478 -11.21 41.02 -15.87
CA SER A 478 -11.91 42.11 -16.57
C SER A 478 -11.07 43.39 -16.56
N GLY A 479 -11.15 44.20 -17.63
CA GLY A 479 -10.42 45.48 -17.64
C GLY A 479 -10.74 46.44 -18.77
N ILE A 480 -10.49 47.73 -18.50
CA ILE A 480 -10.57 48.82 -19.47
C ILE A 480 -9.23 49.56 -19.49
N ASN A 481 -8.61 49.70 -20.66
CA ASN A 481 -7.26 50.25 -20.75
C ASN A 481 -7.17 51.79 -20.86
N THR A 482 -8.18 52.55 -20.39
CA THR A 482 -8.16 54.03 -20.46
C THR A 482 -8.34 54.77 -19.14
N ALA A 483 -7.63 55.89 -18.99
CA ALA A 483 -7.87 56.87 -17.95
C ALA A 483 -9.08 57.77 -18.25
N ASN A 484 -9.51 57.85 -19.52
CA ASN A 484 -10.68 58.63 -19.95
C ASN A 484 -11.98 57.84 -19.78
N LEU A 485 -12.18 57.29 -18.58
CA LEU A 485 -13.34 56.51 -18.16
C LEU A 485 -14.25 57.37 -17.27
N ILE A 486 -15.51 57.57 -17.67
CA ILE A 486 -16.50 58.37 -16.93
C ILE A 486 -17.68 57.50 -16.53
N ILE A 487 -18.04 57.53 -15.25
CA ILE A 487 -19.28 56.97 -14.69
C ILE A 487 -20.20 58.15 -14.40
N THR A 488 -21.32 58.26 -15.11
CA THR A 488 -22.20 59.45 -15.05
C THR A 488 -23.25 59.38 -13.96
N ASP A 489 -23.62 58.18 -13.49
CA ASP A 489 -24.55 57.97 -12.37
C ASP A 489 -23.77 57.49 -11.12
N GLU A 490 -23.10 58.41 -10.45
CA GLU A 490 -22.31 58.10 -9.25
C GLU A 490 -23.16 57.60 -8.07
N ALA A 491 -24.41 58.09 -7.97
CA ALA A 491 -25.33 57.68 -6.92
C ALA A 491 -25.77 56.24 -7.13
N GLY A 492 -26.22 55.89 -8.35
CA GLY A 492 -26.55 54.53 -8.72
C GLY A 492 -25.35 53.58 -8.66
N GLN A 493 -24.13 54.05 -8.98
CA GLN A 493 -22.91 53.24 -8.85
C GLN A 493 -22.65 52.83 -7.41
N LYS A 494 -22.79 53.77 -6.47
CA LYS A 494 -22.58 53.51 -5.04
C LYS A 494 -23.66 52.61 -4.46
N GLU A 495 -24.90 52.74 -4.92
CA GLU A 495 -25.98 51.83 -4.55
C GLU A 495 -25.75 50.40 -5.08
N LEU A 496 -25.27 50.27 -6.31
CA LEU A 496 -25.05 48.98 -6.97
C LEU A 496 -23.90 48.17 -6.36
N SER A 497 -22.74 48.79 -6.11
CA SER A 497 -21.52 48.07 -5.73
C SER A 497 -20.97 48.44 -4.34
N GLY A 498 -21.56 49.43 -3.67
CA GLY A 498 -21.02 50.02 -2.44
C GLY A 498 -19.76 50.87 -2.64
N LYS A 499 -19.23 50.96 -3.86
CA LYS A 499 -18.01 51.70 -4.22
C LYS A 499 -18.38 53.00 -4.93
N THR A 500 -17.57 54.03 -4.72
CA THR A 500 -17.65 55.27 -5.51
C THR A 500 -17.27 55.03 -6.98
N ALA A 501 -17.60 55.98 -7.85
CA ALA A 501 -17.17 55.97 -9.24
C ALA A 501 -15.63 55.87 -9.35
N ALA A 502 -14.90 56.67 -8.57
CA ALA A 502 -13.42 56.66 -8.57
C ALA A 502 -12.83 55.30 -8.15
N GLU A 503 -13.37 54.66 -7.11
CA GLU A 503 -12.93 53.33 -6.68
C GLU A 503 -13.24 52.25 -7.72
N THR A 504 -14.38 52.36 -8.40
CA THR A 504 -14.78 51.42 -9.46
C THR A 504 -13.89 51.56 -10.69
N ILE A 505 -13.59 52.80 -11.10
CA ILE A 505 -12.65 53.13 -12.19
C ILE A 505 -11.26 52.58 -11.89
N ALA A 506 -10.76 52.81 -10.67
CA ALA A 506 -9.44 52.33 -10.26
C ALA A 506 -9.36 50.78 -10.28
N ALA A 507 -10.44 50.09 -9.90
CA ALA A 507 -10.49 48.63 -9.87
C ALA A 507 -10.53 47.99 -11.27
N VAL A 508 -11.18 48.65 -12.25
CA VAL A 508 -11.32 48.11 -13.62
C VAL A 508 -10.20 48.57 -14.57
N LYS A 509 -9.40 49.57 -14.18
CA LYS A 509 -8.28 50.06 -15.00
C LYS A 509 -7.23 48.95 -15.19
N THR A 510 -6.81 48.77 -16.44
CA THR A 510 -5.72 47.84 -16.80
C THR A 510 -4.73 48.51 -17.75
N ASP A 511 -3.50 48.00 -17.81
CA ASP A 511 -2.47 48.42 -18.78
C ASP A 511 -2.36 47.47 -19.98
N ILE A 512 -3.23 46.46 -20.04
CA ILE A 512 -3.26 45.50 -21.14
C ILE A 512 -3.65 46.22 -22.44
N SER A 513 -2.74 46.22 -23.41
CA SER A 513 -2.95 46.75 -24.76
C SER A 513 -3.38 45.66 -25.75
N THR A 514 -3.98 46.06 -26.87
CA THR A 514 -4.45 45.14 -27.93
C THR A 514 -3.38 44.16 -28.41
N ASP A 515 -2.12 44.58 -28.53
CA ASP A 515 -0.98 43.75 -28.95
C ASP A 515 -0.53 42.74 -27.88
N LYS A 516 -0.88 42.94 -26.61
CA LYS A 516 -0.45 42.12 -25.47
C LYS A 516 -1.57 41.32 -24.79
N HIS A 517 -2.82 41.49 -25.22
CA HIS A 517 -3.98 40.93 -24.52
C HIS A 517 -3.90 39.40 -24.34
N ALA A 518 -3.52 38.66 -25.39
CA ALA A 518 -3.43 37.20 -25.33
C ALA A 518 -2.44 36.68 -24.29
N GLN A 519 -1.37 37.43 -23.98
CA GLN A 519 -0.37 37.05 -22.98
C GLN A 519 -0.85 37.25 -21.54
N HIS A 520 -1.84 38.12 -21.33
CA HIS A 520 -2.34 38.51 -20.01
C HIS A 520 -3.74 37.99 -19.72
N ALA A 521 -4.36 37.27 -20.66
CA ALA A 521 -5.73 36.77 -20.53
C ALA A 521 -5.86 35.56 -19.57
N GLY A 522 -4.74 35.03 -19.08
CA GLY A 522 -4.74 33.95 -18.09
C GLY A 522 -5.23 32.61 -18.63
N TYR A 523 -5.06 32.33 -19.93
CA TYR A 523 -5.52 31.08 -20.55
C TYR A 523 -4.84 29.84 -19.92
N LEU A 524 -5.64 28.78 -19.73
CA LEU A 524 -5.15 27.45 -19.35
C LEU A 524 -5.52 26.43 -20.42
N ASN A 525 -4.55 25.59 -20.78
CA ASN A 525 -4.82 24.42 -21.63
C ASN A 525 -5.25 23.24 -20.76
N ASN A 526 -6.14 22.40 -21.29
CA ASN A 526 -6.46 21.12 -20.66
C ASN A 526 -5.20 20.26 -20.60
N ASN A 527 -4.77 19.88 -19.39
CA ASN A 527 -3.54 19.14 -19.13
C ASN A 527 -3.78 17.64 -18.90
N PHE A 528 -5.03 17.17 -19.08
CA PHE A 528 -5.41 15.78 -18.89
C PHE A 528 -5.34 14.99 -20.20
N ASP A 529 -4.57 13.90 -20.19
CA ASP A 529 -4.50 12.91 -21.27
C ASP A 529 -4.76 11.51 -20.68
N LYS A 530 -5.90 10.90 -21.04
CA LYS A 530 -6.37 9.65 -20.43
C LYS A 530 -5.36 8.50 -20.59
N ASP A 531 -4.68 8.41 -21.73
CA ASP A 531 -3.77 7.32 -22.04
C ASP A 531 -2.44 7.48 -21.29
N SER A 532 -1.96 8.71 -21.16
CA SER A 532 -0.74 9.05 -20.43
C SER A 532 -0.92 8.81 -18.93
N VAL A 533 -2.06 9.24 -18.37
CA VAL A 533 -2.39 8.99 -16.96
C VAL A 533 -2.58 7.48 -16.70
N GLN A 534 -3.24 6.72 -17.60
CA GLN A 534 -3.38 5.26 -17.45
C GLN A 534 -2.02 4.56 -17.47
N LYS A 535 -1.14 4.94 -18.40
CA LYS A 535 0.22 4.38 -18.50
C LYS A 535 1.05 4.65 -17.24
N GLU A 536 1.00 5.86 -16.70
CA GLU A 536 1.70 6.20 -15.46
C GLU A 536 1.16 5.36 -14.29
N LEU A 537 -0.17 5.27 -14.13
CA LEU A 537 -0.80 4.47 -13.08
C LEU A 537 -0.44 2.98 -13.16
N ASP A 538 -0.43 2.40 -14.37
CA ASP A 538 -0.06 1.00 -14.57
C ASP A 538 1.43 0.76 -14.33
N LEU A 539 2.30 1.67 -14.77
CA LEU A 539 3.74 1.59 -14.51
C LEU A 539 4.02 1.59 -13.00
N GLN A 540 3.45 2.55 -12.26
CA GLN A 540 3.64 2.63 -10.81
C GLN A 540 3.11 1.36 -10.11
N ARG A 541 1.91 0.88 -10.48
CA ARG A 541 1.32 -0.35 -9.92
C ARG A 541 2.19 -1.57 -10.19
N GLU A 542 2.70 -1.73 -11.41
CA GLU A 542 3.54 -2.87 -11.78
C GLU A 542 4.90 -2.85 -11.09
N VAL A 543 5.55 -1.68 -11.05
CA VAL A 543 6.85 -1.51 -10.39
C VAL A 543 6.73 -1.76 -8.89
N THR A 544 5.68 -1.26 -8.24
CA THR A 544 5.42 -1.50 -6.80
C THR A 544 5.14 -2.98 -6.52
N GLN A 545 4.34 -3.67 -7.35
CA GLN A 545 4.11 -5.11 -7.22
C GLN A 545 5.40 -5.92 -7.36
N GLN A 546 6.23 -5.57 -8.34
CA GLN A 546 7.51 -6.24 -8.55
C GLN A 546 8.50 -5.93 -7.42
N PHE A 547 8.49 -4.70 -6.90
CA PHE A 547 9.34 -4.31 -5.79
C PHE A 547 9.00 -5.01 -4.48
N ASP A 548 7.72 -5.26 -4.20
CA ASP A 548 7.36 -6.10 -3.06
C ASP A 548 7.91 -7.54 -3.23
N LYS A 549 7.89 -8.11 -4.46
CA LYS A 549 8.57 -9.41 -4.72
C LYS A 549 10.07 -9.33 -4.48
N THR A 550 10.72 -8.26 -4.93
CA THR A 550 12.15 -8.02 -4.71
C THR A 550 12.47 -7.95 -3.23
N ARG A 551 11.73 -7.14 -2.46
CA ARG A 551 11.83 -7.03 -1.01
C ARG A 551 11.70 -8.39 -0.33
N GLN A 552 10.66 -9.16 -0.66
CA GLN A 552 10.44 -10.50 -0.11
C GLN A 552 11.57 -11.46 -0.48
N GLY A 553 12.08 -11.40 -1.72
CA GLY A 553 13.21 -12.20 -2.19
C GLY A 553 14.52 -11.89 -1.46
N VAL A 554 14.86 -10.61 -1.29
CA VAL A 554 16.04 -10.16 -0.52
C VAL A 554 15.96 -10.69 0.90
N LYS A 555 14.80 -10.49 1.55
CA LYS A 555 14.54 -10.99 2.90
C LYS A 555 14.70 -12.51 2.99
N GLN A 556 14.10 -13.26 2.06
CA GLN A 556 14.21 -14.72 2.01
C GLN A 556 15.67 -15.17 1.92
N LYS A 557 16.50 -14.51 1.10
CA LYS A 557 17.93 -14.83 1.00
C LYS A 557 18.70 -14.55 2.28
N ILE A 558 18.40 -13.46 2.99
CA ILE A 558 19.00 -13.21 4.30
C ILE A 558 18.59 -14.31 5.29
N TYR A 559 17.33 -14.73 5.27
CA TYR A 559 16.85 -15.82 6.12
C TYR A 559 17.46 -17.19 5.77
N GLU A 560 17.73 -17.49 4.50
CA GLU A 560 18.48 -18.69 4.11
C GLU A 560 19.87 -18.72 4.76
N VAL A 561 20.55 -17.57 4.87
CA VAL A 561 21.84 -17.45 5.59
C VAL A 561 21.67 -17.74 7.09
N VAL A 562 20.62 -17.18 7.71
CA VAL A 562 20.28 -17.45 9.12
C VAL A 562 20.05 -18.95 9.35
N ASP A 563 19.23 -19.57 8.49
CA ASP A 563 18.86 -20.98 8.61
C ASP A 563 20.06 -21.90 8.37
N THR A 564 20.92 -21.57 7.40
CA THR A 564 22.17 -22.30 7.14
C THR A 564 23.10 -22.27 8.35
N LYS A 565 23.32 -21.10 8.96
CA LYS A 565 24.18 -20.97 10.14
C LYS A 565 23.65 -21.73 11.35
N ARG A 566 22.34 -21.68 11.59
CA ARG A 566 21.67 -22.45 12.66
C ARG A 566 21.76 -23.95 12.42
N GLN A 567 21.61 -24.39 11.17
CA GLN A 567 21.79 -25.80 10.80
C GLN A 567 23.24 -26.24 11.02
N GLN A 568 24.23 -25.47 10.57
CA GLN A 568 25.66 -25.75 10.82
C GLN A 568 25.97 -25.86 12.32
N ALA A 569 25.49 -24.91 13.13
CA ALA A 569 25.65 -24.96 14.59
C ALA A 569 24.99 -26.20 15.21
N THR A 570 23.88 -26.68 14.63
CA THR A 570 23.18 -27.90 15.07
C THR A 570 23.97 -29.15 14.69
N GLU A 571 24.50 -29.23 13.47
CA GLU A 571 25.31 -30.38 13.03
C GLU A 571 26.64 -30.46 13.80
N ILE A 572 27.29 -29.33 14.08
CA ILE A 572 28.46 -29.27 14.96
C ILE A 572 28.14 -29.83 16.34
N ARG A 573 27.00 -29.43 16.95
CA ARG A 573 26.55 -29.99 18.22
C ARG A 573 26.30 -31.50 18.15
N LYS A 574 25.66 -32.00 17.09
CA LYS A 574 25.42 -33.44 16.89
C LYS A 574 26.71 -34.24 16.79
N GLY A 575 27.74 -33.68 16.15
CA GLY A 575 29.06 -34.29 15.97
C GLY A 575 30.01 -34.12 17.15
N ASN A 576 29.73 -33.19 18.07
CA ASN A 576 30.61 -32.91 19.21
C ASN A 576 30.28 -33.83 20.41
N TYR A 577 31.19 -34.76 20.72
CA TYR A 577 31.05 -35.71 21.83
C TYR A 577 31.97 -35.36 22.99
N ILE A 578 31.39 -35.30 24.20
CA ILE A 578 32.12 -35.18 25.46
C ILE A 578 31.63 -36.33 26.36
N ASP A 579 32.55 -37.10 26.93
CA ASP A 579 32.26 -38.26 27.79
C ASP A 579 31.24 -39.24 27.16
N GLY A 580 31.36 -39.49 25.85
CA GLY A 580 30.50 -40.41 25.09
C GLY A 580 29.10 -39.89 24.76
N LYS A 581 28.79 -38.62 25.04
CA LYS A 581 27.48 -37.99 24.76
C LYS A 581 27.64 -36.85 23.76
N ASN A 582 26.72 -36.74 22.80
CA ASN A 582 26.70 -35.63 21.83
C ASN A 582 25.80 -34.47 22.24
N GLY A 583 25.84 -33.37 21.50
CA GLY A 583 24.92 -32.22 21.66
C GLY A 583 25.53 -31.04 22.42
N TYR A 584 26.84 -31.08 22.66
CA TYR A 584 27.56 -30.01 23.34
C TYR A 584 27.90 -28.87 22.39
N ASN A 585 27.73 -27.63 22.85
CA ASN A 585 28.21 -26.48 22.11
C ASN A 585 29.74 -26.51 21.96
N THR A 586 30.24 -26.01 20.84
CA THR A 586 31.63 -25.64 20.62
C THR A 586 31.73 -24.12 20.49
N GLN A 587 32.95 -23.58 20.51
CA GLN A 587 33.13 -22.14 20.26
C GLN A 587 32.57 -21.76 18.88
N GLU A 588 32.73 -22.63 17.89
CA GLU A 588 32.22 -22.45 16.53
C GLU A 588 30.68 -22.45 16.48
N SER A 589 30.00 -23.40 17.15
CA SER A 589 28.54 -23.44 17.16
C SER A 589 27.94 -22.20 17.83
N LEU A 590 28.57 -21.69 18.88
CA LEU A 590 28.16 -20.45 19.55
C LEU A 590 28.36 -19.21 18.67
N VAL A 591 29.47 -19.13 17.93
CA VAL A 591 29.72 -18.04 16.97
C VAL A 591 28.69 -18.07 15.85
N LEU A 592 28.40 -19.24 15.28
CA LEU A 592 27.40 -19.40 14.22
C LEU A 592 25.99 -18.99 14.67
N GLU A 593 25.57 -19.36 15.89
CA GLU A 593 24.30 -18.92 16.47
C GLU A 593 24.26 -17.39 16.71
N ALA A 594 25.37 -16.80 17.18
CA ALA A 594 25.48 -15.36 17.35
C ALA A 594 25.42 -14.61 16.00
N GLU A 595 26.08 -15.13 14.97
CA GLU A 595 26.02 -14.60 13.61
C GLU A 595 24.62 -14.73 13.01
N ALA A 596 23.96 -15.88 13.19
CA ALA A 596 22.58 -16.08 12.75
C ALA A 596 21.64 -15.03 13.37
N ASN A 597 21.79 -14.73 14.67
CA ASN A 597 21.03 -13.69 15.34
C ASN A 597 21.33 -12.28 14.79
N LYS A 598 22.58 -12.01 14.39
CA LYS A 598 22.96 -10.75 13.73
C LYS A 598 22.28 -10.63 12.36
N TRP A 599 22.32 -11.68 11.55
CA TRP A 599 21.67 -11.71 10.23
C TRP A 599 20.14 -11.64 10.31
N GLU A 600 19.52 -12.20 11.36
CA GLU A 600 18.08 -12.10 11.57
C GLU A 600 17.65 -10.67 11.94
N LYS A 601 18.49 -9.92 12.67
CA LYS A 601 18.31 -8.48 12.87
C LYS A 601 18.54 -7.69 11.57
N THR A 602 19.55 -8.05 10.78
CA THR A 602 19.77 -7.45 9.46
C THR A 602 18.55 -7.64 8.55
N ALA A 603 17.95 -8.84 8.51
CA ALA A 603 16.73 -9.10 7.75
C ALA A 603 15.60 -8.15 8.14
N PHE A 604 15.39 -7.93 9.44
CA PHE A 604 14.37 -7.01 9.95
C PHE A 604 14.63 -5.56 9.50
N TYR A 605 15.84 -5.03 9.67
CA TYR A 605 16.14 -3.65 9.27
C TYR A 605 16.15 -3.45 7.75
N THR A 606 16.60 -4.45 7.00
CA THR A 606 16.52 -4.44 5.53
C THR A 606 15.07 -4.46 5.06
N ASP A 607 14.22 -5.30 5.65
CA ASP A 607 12.80 -5.37 5.30
C ASP A 607 12.04 -4.10 5.67
N LEU A 608 12.41 -3.46 6.79
CA LEU A 608 11.90 -2.16 7.21
C LEU A 608 12.32 -1.04 6.24
N ALA A 609 13.59 -0.99 5.83
CA ALA A 609 14.11 0.03 4.91
C ALA A 609 13.50 -0.10 3.51
N LEU A 610 13.46 -1.33 2.96
CA LEU A 610 12.80 -1.61 1.68
C LEU A 610 11.29 -1.39 1.81
N GLY A 611 10.70 -1.74 2.94
CA GLY A 611 9.29 -1.49 3.26
C GLY A 611 8.94 0.00 3.30
N ALA A 612 9.84 0.85 3.82
CA ALA A 612 9.66 2.30 3.81
C ALA A 612 9.68 2.86 2.38
N LEU A 613 10.61 2.42 1.53
CA LEU A 613 10.62 2.77 0.10
C LEU A 613 9.34 2.29 -0.61
N TYR A 614 8.88 1.08 -0.26
CA TYR A 614 7.65 0.51 -0.80
C TYR A 614 6.39 1.26 -0.37
N GLY A 615 6.31 1.75 0.88
CA GLY A 615 5.11 2.39 1.43
C GLY A 615 5.09 3.92 1.38
N TRP A 616 6.21 4.57 1.11
CA TRP A 616 6.31 6.03 1.11
C TRP A 616 5.26 6.66 0.18
N GLY A 617 4.48 7.60 0.75
CA GLY A 617 3.43 8.35 0.06
C GLY A 617 2.06 7.66 0.10
N ASN A 618 1.95 6.45 0.67
CA ASN A 618 0.70 5.71 0.79
C ASN A 618 0.52 5.15 2.22
N PRO A 619 -0.36 5.75 3.06
CA PRO A 619 -0.56 5.34 4.44
C PRO A 619 -0.99 3.88 4.62
N ASP A 620 -1.77 3.33 3.69
CA ASP A 620 -2.25 1.95 3.78
C ASP A 620 -1.16 0.94 3.43
N ALA A 621 -0.28 1.29 2.48
CA ALA A 621 0.92 0.52 2.19
C ALA A 621 1.89 0.54 3.38
N VAL A 622 2.07 1.68 4.07
CA VAL A 622 2.88 1.78 5.29
C VAL A 622 2.33 0.89 6.41
N LYS A 623 1.01 0.89 6.64
CA LYS A 623 0.37 0.01 7.63
C LYS A 623 0.58 -1.47 7.29
N TYR A 624 0.41 -1.84 6.02
CA TYR A 624 0.63 -3.21 5.55
C TYR A 624 2.07 -3.66 5.82
N VAL A 625 3.05 -2.85 5.44
CA VAL A 625 4.47 -3.13 5.69
C VAL A 625 4.77 -3.22 7.18
N GLY A 626 4.31 -2.25 7.98
CA GLY A 626 4.57 -2.22 9.42
C GLY A 626 4.06 -3.48 10.12
N ALA A 627 2.87 -3.96 9.76
CA ALA A 627 2.33 -5.21 10.28
C ALA A 627 3.10 -6.44 9.77
N ALA A 628 3.45 -6.49 8.49
CA ALA A 628 4.18 -7.62 7.88
C ALA A 628 5.60 -7.77 8.43
N VAL A 629 6.35 -6.66 8.55
CA VAL A 629 7.72 -6.62 9.08
C VAL A 629 7.79 -7.14 10.52
N ALA A 630 6.75 -6.89 11.32
CA ALA A 630 6.68 -7.37 12.69
C ALA A 630 6.20 -8.83 12.81
N ALA A 631 5.37 -9.31 11.88
CA ALA A 631 4.81 -10.66 11.92
C ALA A 631 5.84 -11.76 11.53
N ASP A 632 6.75 -11.48 10.60
CA ASP A 632 7.70 -12.50 10.11
C ASP A 632 8.68 -13.00 11.17
N PRO A 633 9.35 -12.14 11.97
CA PRO A 633 10.21 -12.61 13.06
C PRO A 633 9.43 -13.41 14.12
N ALA A 634 8.19 -13.01 14.41
CA ALA A 634 7.30 -13.72 15.32
C ALA A 634 7.03 -15.15 14.83
N ARG A 635 6.66 -15.30 13.57
CA ARG A 635 6.41 -16.60 12.94
C ARG A 635 7.68 -17.45 12.89
N ARG A 636 8.84 -16.87 12.56
CA ARG A 636 10.11 -17.59 12.52
C ARG A 636 10.51 -18.12 13.90
N ALA A 637 10.33 -17.34 14.96
CA ALA A 637 10.55 -17.82 16.32
C ALA A 637 9.58 -18.96 16.69
N ALA A 638 8.29 -18.82 16.37
CA ALA A 638 7.26 -19.83 16.62
C ALA A 638 7.49 -21.16 15.86
N THR A 639 8.10 -21.09 14.68
CA THR A 639 8.35 -22.23 13.79
C THR A 639 9.82 -22.64 13.72
N ALA A 640 10.67 -22.08 14.58
CA ALA A 640 12.07 -22.45 14.68
C ALA A 640 12.21 -23.95 14.98
N PRO A 641 13.25 -24.64 14.48
CA PRO A 641 13.47 -26.06 14.77
C PRO A 641 13.36 -26.37 16.26
N LYS A 642 12.70 -27.48 16.60
CA LYS A 642 12.53 -27.92 18.00
C LYS A 642 13.89 -28.02 18.69
N GLN A 643 14.02 -27.42 19.86
CA GLN A 643 15.24 -27.51 20.67
C GLN A 643 14.88 -27.95 22.09
N ILE A 644 15.29 -29.17 22.43
CA ILE A 644 15.21 -29.72 23.79
C ILE A 644 16.64 -29.72 24.33
N TRP A 645 16.84 -29.17 25.52
CA TRP A 645 18.15 -29.09 26.15
C TRP A 645 18.14 -29.78 27.49
N LEU A 646 19.23 -30.44 27.85
CA LEU A 646 19.47 -30.92 29.20
C LEU A 646 20.52 -30.00 29.84
N VAL A 647 20.22 -29.49 31.03
CA VAL A 647 21.18 -28.73 31.85
C VAL A 647 21.40 -29.44 33.17
N LYS A 648 22.65 -29.72 33.54
CA LYS A 648 23.03 -30.17 34.89
C LYS A 648 24.00 -29.21 35.58
N CYS A 649 23.78 -28.98 36.88
CA CYS A 649 24.55 -28.09 37.73
C CYS A 649 24.63 -28.65 39.16
N GLN A 650 25.82 -28.75 39.77
CA GLN A 650 26.02 -29.46 41.05
C GLN A 650 25.84 -28.61 42.32
N GLN A 651 25.57 -27.29 42.23
CA GLN A 651 25.47 -26.38 43.39
C GLN A 651 24.46 -25.24 43.17
N ASP A 652 24.45 -24.26 44.09
CA ASP A 652 23.55 -23.12 44.08
C ASP A 652 23.38 -22.54 42.67
N SER A 653 22.11 -22.62 42.25
CA SER A 653 21.53 -22.33 40.94
C SER A 653 21.96 -21.04 40.25
N LEU A 654 22.65 -20.14 40.94
CA LEU A 654 23.03 -18.84 40.39
C LEU A 654 24.30 -18.83 39.54
N TYR A 655 25.09 -19.91 39.51
CA TYR A 655 26.40 -19.90 38.86
C TYR A 655 26.64 -20.96 37.76
N CYS A 656 25.59 -21.47 37.11
CA CYS A 656 25.72 -22.11 35.79
C CYS A 656 25.64 -21.12 34.61
N SER A 657 25.80 -19.82 34.86
CA SER A 657 25.95 -18.78 33.82
C SER A 657 27.38 -18.77 33.26
N ASP A 658 27.51 -18.73 31.94
CA ASP A 658 28.79 -18.59 31.24
C ASP A 658 29.43 -17.18 31.45
N LYS A 659 28.64 -16.20 31.91
CA LYS A 659 29.03 -14.80 32.10
C LYS A 659 29.17 -14.41 33.58
N SER A 660 29.99 -13.40 33.85
CA SER A 660 30.16 -12.73 35.14
C SER A 660 28.85 -12.08 35.65
N PHE A 661 28.81 -11.66 36.91
CA PHE A 661 27.61 -11.05 37.51
C PHE A 661 27.08 -9.83 36.73
N ASP A 662 27.97 -9.05 36.12
CA ASP A 662 27.66 -7.87 35.29
C ASP A 662 27.43 -8.20 33.80
N ASP A 663 27.41 -9.49 33.46
CA ASP A 663 27.27 -10.04 32.10
C ASP A 663 28.36 -9.60 31.08
N LYS A 664 29.48 -9.01 31.54
CA LYS A 664 30.52 -8.46 30.66
C LYS A 664 31.58 -9.45 30.22
N THR A 665 32.01 -10.35 31.10
CA THR A 665 33.16 -11.25 30.84
C THR A 665 32.76 -12.71 30.95
N ASN A 666 33.37 -13.58 30.13
CA ASN A 666 33.21 -15.03 30.28
C ASN A 666 33.90 -15.48 31.57
N ARG A 667 33.25 -16.37 32.31
CA ARG A 667 33.81 -16.97 33.51
C ARG A 667 34.73 -18.13 33.13
N PRO A 668 35.83 -18.36 33.87
CA PRO A 668 36.65 -19.55 33.68
C PRO A 668 35.85 -20.81 34.04
N ILE A 669 36.07 -21.88 33.27
CA ILE A 669 35.49 -23.20 33.50
C ILE A 669 36.57 -24.02 34.22
N TYR A 670 36.23 -24.68 35.32
CA TYR A 670 37.18 -25.49 36.07
C TYR A 670 36.82 -26.97 35.99
N ASN A 671 37.83 -27.83 35.81
CA ASN A 671 37.68 -29.28 35.91
C ASN A 671 37.57 -29.70 37.39
N ARG A 672 37.41 -30.99 37.68
CA ARG A 672 37.27 -31.50 39.06
C ARG A 672 38.50 -31.27 39.93
N ASP A 673 39.68 -31.18 39.33
CA ASP A 673 40.96 -30.98 40.01
C ASP A 673 41.22 -29.50 40.33
N GLY A 674 40.40 -28.58 39.80
CA GLY A 674 40.48 -27.14 40.04
C GLY A 674 41.27 -26.38 38.98
N ASP A 675 41.72 -27.04 37.92
CA ASP A 675 42.40 -26.43 36.77
C ASP A 675 41.40 -25.90 35.74
N ILE A 676 41.82 -24.98 34.88
CA ILE A 676 40.98 -24.44 33.81
C ILE A 676 40.69 -25.55 32.78
N ASP A 677 39.40 -25.89 32.63
CA ASP A 677 38.92 -26.84 31.62
C ASP A 677 38.77 -26.12 30.28
N THR A 678 39.65 -26.46 29.34
CA THR A 678 39.65 -25.95 27.97
C THR A 678 38.87 -26.83 27.00
N THR A 679 38.39 -28.01 27.44
CA THR A 679 37.64 -28.96 26.60
C THR A 679 36.16 -28.59 26.49
N ARG A 680 35.67 -27.75 27.40
CA ARG A 680 34.29 -27.24 27.43
C ARG A 680 34.28 -25.74 27.16
N VAL A 681 33.20 -25.26 26.54
CA VAL A 681 32.99 -23.83 26.26
C VAL A 681 31.85 -23.20 27.06
N GLN A 682 31.15 -24.01 27.87
CA GLN A 682 30.09 -23.55 28.75
C GLN A 682 30.23 -24.16 30.14
N ILE A 683 29.75 -23.45 31.15
CA ILE A 683 29.74 -23.89 32.55
C ILE A 683 28.57 -24.85 32.77
N GLY A 684 28.87 -26.00 33.39
CA GLY A 684 27.91 -27.07 33.64
C GLY A 684 27.81 -28.06 32.48
N ASP A 685 26.85 -28.97 32.57
CA ASP A 685 26.55 -29.94 31.50
C ASP A 685 25.34 -29.42 30.71
N LYS A 686 25.60 -28.63 29.65
CA LYS A 686 24.58 -28.03 28.77
C LYS A 686 24.61 -28.72 27.42
N ARG A 687 23.57 -29.52 27.13
CA ARG A 687 23.55 -30.41 25.97
C ARG A 687 22.21 -30.35 25.25
N GLN A 688 22.22 -30.15 23.94
CA GLN A 688 21.01 -30.30 23.13
C GLN A 688 20.69 -31.80 22.96
N ILE A 689 19.43 -32.15 23.18
CA ILE A 689 18.92 -33.51 23.05
C ILE A 689 18.30 -33.66 21.66
N PHE A 690 18.91 -34.53 20.85
CA PHE A 690 18.43 -34.89 19.52
C PHE A 690 17.63 -36.19 19.50
N ASP A 691 17.88 -37.06 20.48
CA ASP A 691 17.16 -38.31 20.70
C ASP A 691 16.68 -38.33 22.15
N ILE A 692 15.35 -38.25 22.33
CA ILE A 692 14.71 -38.22 23.65
C ILE A 692 14.64 -39.60 24.31
N THR A 693 14.87 -40.70 23.58
CA THR A 693 14.80 -42.07 24.12
C THR A 693 15.88 -42.36 25.16
N GLY A 694 16.95 -41.55 25.18
CA GLY A 694 17.99 -41.61 26.19
C GLY A 694 17.67 -40.83 27.48
N LEU A 695 16.54 -40.12 27.55
CA LEU A 695 16.16 -39.35 28.74
C LEU A 695 15.61 -40.29 29.82
N LYS A 696 16.14 -40.15 31.03
CA LYS A 696 15.73 -40.91 32.22
C LYS A 696 15.35 -39.96 33.37
N PRO A 697 14.43 -40.37 34.26
CA PRO A 697 14.15 -39.64 35.49
C PRO A 697 15.43 -39.36 36.29
N GLY A 698 15.44 -38.26 37.03
CA GLY A 698 16.55 -37.91 37.91
C GLY A 698 16.84 -39.01 38.92
N GLU A 699 18.12 -39.30 39.17
CA GLU A 699 18.53 -40.41 40.03
C GLU A 699 18.08 -40.22 41.47
N SER A 700 18.03 -38.97 41.94
CA SER A 700 17.67 -38.65 43.31
C SER A 700 16.22 -38.18 43.45
N THR A 701 15.64 -37.59 42.41
CA THR A 701 14.25 -37.08 42.39
C THR A 701 13.22 -38.07 41.85
N GLY A 702 13.65 -39.06 41.06
CA GLY A 702 12.78 -40.07 40.45
C GLY A 702 11.85 -39.54 39.36
N VAL A 703 12.01 -38.29 38.91
CA VAL A 703 11.11 -37.64 37.94
C VAL A 703 11.86 -36.97 36.79
N LEU A 704 11.19 -36.81 35.64
CA LEU A 704 11.65 -35.95 34.56
C LEU A 704 11.23 -34.50 34.85
N THR A 705 12.20 -33.61 35.05
CA THR A 705 11.89 -32.18 35.23
C THR A 705 11.96 -31.46 33.90
N ILE A 706 10.83 -30.90 33.45
CA ILE A 706 10.73 -30.11 32.22
C ILE A 706 10.57 -28.64 32.57
N SER A 707 11.43 -27.79 32.03
CA SER A 707 11.37 -26.34 32.20
C SER A 707 10.95 -25.64 30.91
N ASN A 708 9.96 -24.75 31.03
CA ASN A 708 9.48 -23.87 29.99
C ASN A 708 9.84 -22.41 30.34
N PRO A 709 10.93 -21.87 29.76
CA PRO A 709 11.43 -20.54 30.09
C PRO A 709 10.58 -19.42 29.48
N GLY A 710 10.79 -18.20 29.98
CA GLY A 710 10.07 -17.00 29.58
C GLY A 710 10.48 -16.37 28.24
N ILE A 711 9.84 -15.24 27.95
CA ILE A 711 9.99 -14.43 26.74
C ILE A 711 11.35 -13.69 26.68
N LEU A 712 11.83 -13.32 25.49
CA LEU A 712 13.11 -12.58 25.30
C LEU A 712 14.36 -13.24 25.91
N ASN A 713 14.35 -14.55 26.14
CA ASN A 713 15.49 -15.26 26.71
C ASN A 713 16.36 -15.89 25.61
N PRO A 714 17.58 -15.39 25.36
CA PRO A 714 18.61 -16.18 24.69
C PRO A 714 18.82 -17.52 25.41
N LEU A 715 19.38 -18.50 24.70
CA LEU A 715 19.56 -19.86 25.22
C LEU A 715 20.20 -19.90 26.63
N ASN A 716 21.28 -19.14 26.86
CA ASN A 716 21.94 -19.14 28.17
C ASN A 716 21.01 -18.64 29.30
N ASP A 717 20.19 -17.62 29.03
CA ASP A 717 19.24 -17.10 30.01
C ASP A 717 18.08 -18.07 30.25
N ALA A 718 17.62 -18.75 29.19
CA ALA A 718 16.63 -19.82 29.30
C ALA A 718 17.11 -20.96 30.21
N LEU A 719 18.34 -21.46 29.99
CA LEU A 719 18.95 -22.51 30.81
C LEU A 719 19.24 -22.04 32.23
N LYS A 720 19.70 -20.80 32.40
CA LYS A 720 19.92 -20.16 33.72
C LYS A 720 18.62 -20.07 34.51
N ASN A 721 17.53 -19.64 33.89
CA ASN A 721 16.23 -19.54 34.55
C ASN A 721 15.66 -20.93 34.90
N ALA A 722 15.85 -21.93 34.04
CA ALA A 722 15.48 -23.31 34.34
C ALA A 722 16.16 -23.82 35.62
N VAL A 723 17.45 -23.56 35.79
CA VAL A 723 18.21 -23.93 36.99
C VAL A 723 17.73 -23.14 38.22
N LYS A 724 17.49 -21.82 38.12
CA LYS A 724 16.99 -20.98 39.23
C LYS A 724 15.62 -21.41 39.76
N GLN A 725 14.77 -21.90 38.88
CA GLN A 725 13.36 -22.23 39.16
C GLN A 725 13.16 -23.69 39.59
N ASN A 726 14.26 -24.41 39.86
CA ASN A 726 14.26 -25.77 40.37
C ASN A 726 15.27 -25.90 41.52
N THR A 727 15.16 -26.95 42.33
CA THR A 727 16.08 -27.18 43.45
C THR A 727 17.47 -27.53 42.93
N TRP A 728 18.52 -27.32 43.74
CA TRP A 728 19.89 -27.69 43.41
C TRP A 728 20.02 -29.19 43.19
N GLN A 729 19.27 -30.00 43.95
CA GLN A 729 19.19 -31.43 43.74
C GLN A 729 18.61 -31.77 42.35
N THR A 730 17.51 -31.13 41.96
CA THR A 730 16.93 -31.27 40.62
C THR A 730 17.89 -30.80 39.52
N ALA A 731 18.62 -29.72 39.75
CA ALA A 731 19.64 -29.23 38.83
C ALA A 731 20.82 -30.20 38.71
N ALA A 732 21.20 -30.90 39.78
CA ALA A 732 22.25 -31.91 39.74
C ALA A 732 21.81 -33.17 38.98
N ASP A 733 20.57 -33.60 39.17
CA ASP A 733 19.94 -34.70 38.42
C ASP A 733 19.82 -34.38 36.92
N GLY A 734 19.42 -33.15 36.62
CA GLY A 734 19.30 -32.59 35.27
C GLY A 734 17.90 -32.09 34.93
N ILE A 735 17.84 -30.95 34.24
CA ILE A 735 16.59 -30.28 33.86
C ILE A 735 16.46 -30.26 32.34
N ILE A 736 15.33 -30.74 31.84
CA ILE A 736 14.99 -30.74 30.41
C ILE A 736 14.35 -29.39 30.08
N THR A 737 15.09 -28.50 29.42
CA THR A 737 14.60 -27.18 29.01
C THR A 737 14.06 -27.23 27.58
N VAL A 738 12.77 -26.92 27.41
CA VAL A 738 12.18 -26.72 26.08
C VAL A 738 12.47 -25.29 25.64
N TYR A 739 13.42 -25.12 24.72
CA TYR A 739 13.86 -23.81 24.31
C TYR A 739 12.88 -23.21 23.28
N ASN A 740 12.30 -22.06 23.64
CA ASN A 740 11.47 -21.25 22.77
C ASN A 740 12.25 -19.98 22.39
N PRO A 741 12.83 -19.90 21.18
CA PRO A 741 13.74 -18.81 20.83
C PRO A 741 13.04 -17.45 20.85
N PRO A 742 13.76 -16.37 21.21
CA PRO A 742 13.24 -15.03 21.13
C PRO A 742 13.21 -14.55 19.67
N THR A 743 12.31 -13.62 19.37
CA THR A 743 12.30 -12.88 18.11
C THR A 743 13.43 -11.85 18.08
N SER A 744 13.71 -11.31 16.88
CA SER A 744 14.79 -10.34 16.68
C SER A 744 14.53 -8.95 17.29
N ASN A 745 13.29 -8.65 17.69
CA ASN A 745 12.90 -7.34 18.22
C ASN A 745 11.66 -7.41 19.16
N PRO A 746 11.51 -6.47 20.11
CA PRO A 746 10.42 -6.51 21.10
C PRO A 746 9.00 -6.42 20.53
N LEU A 747 8.81 -5.76 19.38
CA LEU A 747 7.48 -5.61 18.76
C LEU A 747 6.99 -6.96 18.22
N SER A 748 7.83 -7.67 17.47
CA SER A 748 7.55 -9.04 17.01
C SER A 748 7.33 -10.00 18.18
N GLU A 749 8.10 -9.83 19.26
CA GLU A 749 7.94 -10.63 20.47
C GLU A 749 6.55 -10.45 21.11
N GLY A 750 6.03 -9.21 21.12
CA GLY A 750 4.68 -8.91 21.59
C GLY A 750 3.59 -9.57 20.74
N ILE A 751 3.76 -9.59 19.41
CA ILE A 751 2.85 -10.30 18.49
C ILE A 751 2.87 -11.80 18.77
N TYR A 752 4.06 -12.37 18.95
CA TYR A 752 4.19 -13.79 19.27
C TYR A 752 3.53 -14.13 20.62
N ALA A 753 3.76 -13.32 21.66
CA ALA A 753 3.09 -13.48 22.95
C ALA A 753 1.56 -13.39 22.86
N LEU A 754 1.05 -12.46 22.05
CA LEU A 754 -0.39 -12.32 21.83
C LEU A 754 -0.98 -13.55 21.14
N TYR A 755 -0.27 -14.13 20.16
CA TYR A 755 -0.67 -15.39 19.53
C TYR A 755 -0.79 -16.53 20.55
N ASP A 756 0.26 -16.74 21.35
CA ASP A 756 0.26 -17.77 22.40
C ASP A 756 -0.87 -17.52 23.41
N LYS A 757 -1.15 -16.26 23.75
CA LYS A 757 -2.23 -15.89 24.67
C LYS A 757 -3.62 -16.17 24.11
N ILE A 758 -3.86 -15.86 22.84
CA ILE A 758 -5.11 -16.21 22.15
C ILE A 758 -5.24 -17.74 22.09
N ASN A 759 -4.16 -18.46 21.84
CA ASN A 759 -4.19 -19.92 21.81
C ASN A 759 -4.53 -20.51 23.20
N ASP A 760 -3.91 -19.98 24.26
CA ASP A 760 -4.17 -20.34 25.67
C ASP A 760 -5.63 -20.09 26.06
N LEU A 761 -6.21 -18.96 25.63
CA LEU A 761 -7.62 -18.61 25.87
C LEU A 761 -8.61 -19.45 25.05
N THR A 762 -8.21 -19.87 23.84
CA THR A 762 -9.07 -20.65 22.94
C THR A 762 -8.93 -22.16 23.14
N GLY A 763 -8.23 -22.61 24.19
CA GLY A 763 -8.10 -24.03 24.52
C GLY A 763 -7.13 -24.77 23.61
N GLY A 764 -6.07 -24.10 23.13
CA GLY A 764 -5.00 -24.68 22.31
C GLY A 764 -5.42 -25.05 20.89
N ARG A 765 -6.43 -24.36 20.33
CA ARG A 765 -7.09 -24.69 19.05
C ARG A 765 -6.32 -24.20 17.82
N LEU A 766 -5.44 -23.22 17.98
CA LEU A 766 -4.59 -22.72 16.91
C LEU A 766 -3.40 -23.66 16.67
N PRO A 767 -2.74 -23.58 15.50
CA PRO A 767 -1.53 -24.36 15.21
C PRO A 767 -0.46 -24.21 16.30
N LEU A 768 0.08 -25.35 16.75
CA LEU A 768 1.11 -25.36 17.77
C LEU A 768 2.44 -24.80 17.27
N THR A 769 3.11 -24.04 18.13
CA THR A 769 4.51 -23.66 17.96
C THR A 769 5.41 -24.90 18.08
N ASN A 770 6.65 -24.81 17.62
CA ASN A 770 7.57 -25.94 17.73
C ASN A 770 8.02 -26.19 19.18
N ALA A 771 8.03 -25.19 20.05
CA ALA A 771 8.24 -25.38 21.49
C ALA A 771 7.08 -26.17 22.13
N GLU A 772 5.83 -25.85 21.79
CA GLU A 772 4.66 -26.60 22.25
C GLU A 772 4.66 -28.04 21.73
N LYS A 773 5.05 -28.26 20.47
CA LYS A 773 5.23 -29.61 19.93
C LYS A 773 6.32 -30.40 20.66
N ALA A 774 7.41 -29.74 21.08
CA ALA A 774 8.47 -30.39 21.84
C ALA A 774 7.98 -30.82 23.24
N ASN A 775 7.18 -29.99 23.93
CA ASN A 775 6.52 -30.42 25.17
C ASN A 775 5.57 -31.60 24.93
N LEU A 776 4.77 -31.56 23.86
CA LEU A 776 3.84 -32.63 23.54
C LEU A 776 4.57 -33.97 23.32
N GLU A 777 5.75 -33.92 22.70
CA GLU A 777 6.61 -35.07 22.49
C GLU A 777 7.16 -35.63 23.81
N LEU A 778 7.62 -34.77 24.71
CA LEU A 778 8.08 -35.17 26.04
C LEU A 778 6.95 -35.76 26.90
N TYR A 779 5.74 -35.22 26.82
CA TYR A 779 4.56 -35.74 27.53
C TYR A 779 4.19 -37.15 27.06
N LYS A 780 4.20 -37.37 25.74
CA LYS A 780 3.99 -38.70 25.16
C LYS A 780 5.08 -39.67 25.58
N TYR A 781 6.33 -39.26 25.50
CA TYR A 781 7.48 -40.08 25.87
C TYR A 781 7.42 -40.52 27.34
N ALA A 782 7.12 -39.59 28.25
CA ALA A 782 6.98 -39.88 29.66
C ALA A 782 5.81 -40.85 29.94
N LYS A 783 4.64 -40.63 29.30
CA LYS A 783 3.49 -41.52 29.44
C LYS A 783 3.81 -42.94 28.94
N GLN A 784 4.50 -43.07 27.80
CA GLN A 784 4.87 -44.38 27.22
C GLN A 784 5.84 -45.17 28.11
N ASN A 785 6.73 -44.49 28.83
CA ASN A 785 7.74 -45.13 29.68
C ASN A 785 7.36 -45.15 31.17
N ASN A 786 6.13 -44.75 31.52
CA ASN A 786 5.66 -44.63 32.89
C ASN A 786 6.56 -43.75 33.77
N TYR A 787 7.09 -42.66 33.19
CA TYR A 787 7.90 -41.67 33.90
C TYR A 787 7.04 -40.53 34.41
N GLN A 788 7.27 -40.15 35.67
CA GLN A 788 6.64 -38.99 36.28
C GLN A 788 7.30 -37.69 35.81
N ILE A 789 6.51 -36.62 35.67
CA ILE A 789 6.96 -35.32 35.16
C ILE A 789 6.72 -34.23 36.21
N ASP A 790 7.74 -33.40 36.43
CA ASP A 790 7.61 -32.10 37.09
C ASP A 790 7.79 -30.98 36.07
N LEU A 791 6.88 -30.00 36.05
CA LEU A 791 6.97 -28.83 35.18
C LEU A 791 7.40 -27.59 35.97
N SER A 792 8.28 -26.80 35.37
CA SER A 792 8.68 -25.48 35.86
C SER A 792 8.50 -24.46 34.73
N ASN A 793 7.48 -23.62 34.84
CA ASN A 793 7.00 -22.77 33.76
C ASN A 793 7.08 -21.30 34.14
N HIS A 794 7.77 -20.49 33.35
CA HIS A 794 7.99 -19.09 33.64
C HIS A 794 7.46 -18.18 32.55
N SER A 795 6.82 -17.06 32.92
CA SER A 795 6.39 -16.04 31.95
C SER A 795 5.57 -16.65 30.79
N ARG A 796 5.97 -16.43 29.52
CA ARG A 796 5.41 -17.05 28.31
C ARG A 796 5.48 -18.59 28.31
N GLY A 797 6.49 -19.18 28.93
CA GLY A 797 6.64 -20.63 29.02
C GLY A 797 5.48 -21.33 29.73
N GLY A 798 4.74 -20.63 30.59
CA GLY A 798 3.48 -21.16 31.12
C GLY A 798 2.38 -21.31 30.07
N MET A 799 2.31 -20.42 29.08
CA MET A 799 1.40 -20.58 27.94
C MET A 799 1.84 -21.74 27.06
N THR A 800 3.14 -21.91 26.85
CA THR A 800 3.68 -23.09 26.14
C THR A 800 3.24 -24.40 26.82
N ALA A 801 3.32 -24.49 28.14
CA ALA A 801 2.85 -25.68 28.89
C ALA A 801 1.33 -25.83 28.85
N SER A 802 0.60 -24.73 29.07
CA SER A 802 -0.87 -24.70 29.09
C SER A 802 -1.48 -25.06 27.75
N VAL A 803 -1.09 -24.39 26.67
CA VAL A 803 -1.53 -24.68 25.30
C VAL A 803 -1.22 -26.12 24.93
N THR A 804 -0.05 -26.64 25.32
CA THR A 804 0.31 -28.03 25.06
C THR A 804 -0.62 -28.99 25.79
N LEU A 805 -0.89 -28.79 27.08
CA LEU A 805 -1.81 -29.61 27.87
C LEU A 805 -3.24 -29.56 27.30
N GLN A 806 -3.71 -28.35 26.94
CA GLN A 806 -5.02 -28.14 26.33
C GLN A 806 -5.16 -28.89 25.00
N ASN A 807 -4.15 -28.78 24.14
CA ASN A 807 -4.12 -29.44 22.86
C ASN A 807 -4.02 -30.98 23.01
N ALA A 808 -3.18 -31.46 23.92
CA ALA A 808 -3.04 -32.88 24.24
C ALA A 808 -4.37 -33.50 24.67
N ASN A 809 -5.01 -32.92 25.69
CA ASN A 809 -6.29 -33.38 26.21
C ASN A 809 -7.37 -33.40 25.12
N ARG A 810 -7.46 -32.35 24.30
CA ARG A 810 -8.44 -32.26 23.22
C ARG A 810 -8.23 -33.35 22.17
N ASN A 811 -6.98 -33.71 21.89
CA ASN A 811 -6.62 -34.75 20.94
C ASN A 811 -6.51 -36.14 21.58
N GLY A 812 -7.10 -36.35 22.76
CA GLY A 812 -7.21 -37.67 23.41
C GLY A 812 -5.99 -38.12 24.19
N LEU A 813 -4.95 -37.30 24.32
CA LEU A 813 -3.83 -37.56 25.22
C LEU A 813 -4.16 -37.01 26.62
N THR A 814 -4.88 -37.81 27.40
CA THR A 814 -5.23 -37.58 28.82
C THR A 814 -4.30 -38.36 29.74
N GLU A 815 -4.49 -38.30 31.06
CA GLU A 815 -3.70 -39.03 32.08
C GLU A 815 -2.17 -38.89 31.87
N ILE A 816 -1.73 -37.69 31.51
CA ILE A 816 -0.32 -37.39 31.38
C ILE A 816 0.26 -37.43 32.81
N PRO A 817 1.39 -38.13 33.06
CA PRO A 817 1.93 -38.37 34.40
C PRO A 817 2.61 -37.13 35.03
N ILE A 818 1.90 -36.00 35.04
CA ILE A 818 2.35 -34.73 35.63
C ILE A 818 2.10 -34.79 37.13
N ARG A 819 3.18 -34.79 37.91
CA ARG A 819 3.17 -34.78 39.37
C ARG A 819 2.96 -33.36 39.89
N GLU A 820 3.84 -32.44 39.51
CA GLU A 820 3.74 -31.03 39.87
C GLU A 820 3.85 -30.15 38.62
N SER A 821 3.05 -29.09 38.55
CA SER A 821 3.23 -28.00 37.59
C SER A 821 3.40 -26.68 38.32
N ARG A 822 4.61 -26.13 38.28
CA ARG A 822 5.00 -24.90 38.98
C ARG A 822 5.05 -23.74 38.00
N PHE A 823 4.38 -22.64 38.33
CA PHE A 823 4.30 -21.45 37.50
C PHE A 823 4.92 -20.24 38.20
N TYR A 824 5.79 -19.52 37.50
CA TYR A 824 6.52 -18.36 38.01
C TYR A 824 6.20 -17.13 37.14
N GLY A 825 5.53 -16.12 37.72
CA GLY A 825 5.20 -14.86 37.03
C GLY A 825 4.56 -15.07 35.65
N THR A 826 3.71 -16.09 35.50
CA THR A 826 3.31 -16.57 34.16
C THR A 826 2.19 -15.76 33.50
N ALA A 827 2.21 -15.70 32.17
CA ALA A 827 1.14 -15.11 31.37
C ALA A 827 -0.12 -16.00 31.26
N THR A 828 -0.03 -17.27 31.66
CA THR A 828 -1.18 -18.19 31.75
C THR A 828 -1.99 -17.92 33.01
N ASN A 829 -3.30 -18.12 32.95
CA ASN A 829 -4.11 -18.17 34.16
C ASN A 829 -3.92 -19.53 34.85
N VAL A 830 -3.26 -19.54 36.01
CA VAL A 830 -2.86 -20.79 36.69
C VAL A 830 -4.07 -21.56 37.24
N GLN A 831 -5.16 -20.86 37.58
CA GLN A 831 -6.42 -21.50 37.99
C GLN A 831 -7.05 -22.30 36.84
N ASP A 832 -7.09 -21.74 35.63
CA ASP A 832 -7.61 -22.44 34.45
C ASP A 832 -6.78 -23.71 34.14
N TYR A 833 -5.44 -23.63 34.26
CA TYR A 833 -4.56 -24.80 34.14
C TYR A 833 -4.82 -25.85 35.23
N ALA A 834 -4.96 -25.43 36.50
CA ALA A 834 -5.23 -26.32 37.63
C ALA A 834 -6.54 -27.10 37.44
N ASN A 835 -7.60 -26.41 36.99
CA ASN A 835 -8.89 -27.01 36.69
C ASN A 835 -8.76 -28.06 35.58
N GLN A 836 -8.01 -27.75 34.52
CA GLN A 836 -7.82 -28.67 33.41
C GLN A 836 -7.00 -29.91 33.79
N LEU A 837 -5.94 -29.73 34.58
CA LEU A 837 -5.11 -30.84 35.05
C LEU A 837 -5.95 -31.81 35.90
N ALA A 838 -6.78 -31.27 36.80
CA ALA A 838 -7.63 -32.04 37.68
C ALA A 838 -8.90 -32.61 37.00
N ASP A 839 -9.39 -32.03 35.89
CA ASP A 839 -10.51 -32.62 35.13
C ASP A 839 -10.06 -33.75 34.20
N LYS A 840 -8.98 -33.54 33.43
CA LYS A 840 -8.62 -34.42 32.31
C LYS A 840 -7.44 -35.36 32.55
N ASN A 841 -6.62 -35.12 33.57
CA ASN A 841 -5.39 -35.92 33.76
C ASN A 841 -5.37 -36.69 35.08
N GLN A 842 -5.93 -36.15 36.18
CA GLN A 842 -6.19 -36.85 37.45
C GLN A 842 -5.09 -37.82 37.91
N TYR A 843 -3.82 -37.50 37.62
CA TYR A 843 -2.74 -38.43 37.85
C TYR A 843 -2.47 -38.53 39.35
N SER A 844 -2.43 -39.76 39.86
CA SER A 844 -2.10 -40.05 41.26
C SER A 844 -0.79 -40.81 41.33
N TYR A 845 0.05 -40.46 42.30
CA TYR A 845 1.34 -41.09 42.53
C TYR A 845 1.53 -41.43 44.00
N THR A 846 2.24 -42.51 44.27
CA THR A 846 2.52 -42.98 45.62
C THR A 846 3.94 -42.57 46.02
N VAL A 847 4.09 -41.93 47.18
CA VAL A 847 5.40 -41.67 47.79
C VAL A 847 5.53 -42.56 49.01
N LYS A 848 6.66 -43.26 49.11
CA LYS A 848 7.03 -44.01 50.31
C LYS A 848 7.72 -43.07 51.29
N ASN A 849 7.06 -42.80 52.40
CA ASN A 849 7.58 -41.92 53.44
C ASN A 849 8.80 -42.56 54.14
N PRO A 850 9.64 -41.76 54.81
CA PRO A 850 10.78 -42.26 55.59
C PRO A 850 10.42 -43.30 56.66
N ASP A 851 9.17 -43.34 57.11
CA ASP A 851 8.62 -44.31 58.07
C ASP A 851 8.11 -45.61 57.42
N GLY A 852 8.28 -45.77 56.11
CA GLY A 852 7.87 -46.94 55.34
C GLY A 852 6.39 -46.95 54.91
N ARG A 853 5.58 -45.97 55.30
CA ARG A 853 4.18 -45.85 54.86
C ARG A 853 4.09 -45.26 53.46
N GLU A 854 3.14 -45.75 52.68
CA GLU A 854 2.84 -45.24 51.35
C GLU A 854 1.71 -44.21 51.42
N THR A 855 1.97 -42.98 50.98
CA THR A 855 0.96 -41.93 50.85
C THR A 855 0.70 -41.67 49.37
N GLN A 856 -0.57 -41.70 48.98
CA GLN A 856 -1.00 -41.35 47.63
C GLN A 856 -1.25 -39.84 47.52
N TYR A 857 -0.66 -39.22 46.51
CA TYR A 857 -0.79 -37.80 46.19
C TYR A 857 -1.41 -37.65 44.80
N GLY A 858 -2.20 -36.61 44.60
CA GLY A 858 -2.69 -36.21 43.27
C GLY A 858 -1.79 -35.15 42.64
N SER A 859 -1.91 -34.96 41.32
CA SER A 859 -1.24 -33.87 40.61
C SER A 859 -1.45 -32.51 41.26
N GLY A 860 -0.38 -31.76 41.50
CA GLY A 860 -0.42 -30.42 42.07
C GLY A 860 -0.13 -29.32 41.03
N THR A 861 -0.89 -28.23 41.07
CA THR A 861 -0.58 -27.00 40.32
C THR A 861 -0.21 -25.89 41.29
N TYR A 862 0.91 -25.22 41.07
CA TYR A 862 1.46 -24.23 41.99
C TYR A 862 1.76 -22.91 41.28
N SER A 863 1.51 -21.77 41.94
CA SER A 863 1.72 -20.43 41.39
C SER A 863 2.66 -19.63 42.29
N ALA A 864 3.63 -18.92 41.71
CA ALA A 864 4.41 -17.88 42.35
C ALA A 864 4.30 -16.58 41.55
N VAL A 865 3.80 -15.51 42.16
CA VAL A 865 3.62 -14.22 41.49
C VAL A 865 4.01 -13.10 42.45
N HIS A 866 5.02 -12.31 42.05
CA HIS A 866 5.41 -11.10 42.76
C HIS A 866 4.33 -10.03 42.61
N TYR A 867 4.09 -9.23 43.64
CA TYR A 867 3.04 -8.21 43.64
C TYR A 867 3.11 -7.23 42.44
N THR A 868 4.32 -6.90 41.99
CA THR A 868 4.62 -5.97 40.88
C THR A 868 5.02 -6.66 39.57
N ASP A 869 4.80 -7.98 39.42
CA ASP A 869 5.13 -8.69 38.19
C ASP A 869 4.18 -8.35 37.04
N PHE A 870 4.66 -7.61 36.04
CA PHE A 870 3.82 -7.14 34.93
C PHE A 870 3.11 -8.26 34.13
N VAL A 871 3.71 -9.44 34.04
CA VAL A 871 3.24 -10.56 33.21
C VAL A 871 2.35 -11.50 34.02
N GLY A 872 2.74 -11.82 35.26
CA GLY A 872 1.93 -12.62 36.18
C GLY A 872 0.67 -11.88 36.62
N ARG A 873 0.82 -10.58 36.92
CA ARG A 873 -0.20 -9.71 37.51
C ARG A 873 0.15 -8.24 37.25
N SER A 874 -0.34 -7.69 36.14
CA SER A 874 0.00 -6.31 35.77
C SER A 874 -0.24 -5.33 36.91
N PRO A 875 0.72 -4.47 37.29
CA PRO A 875 0.48 -3.46 38.32
C PRO A 875 -0.58 -2.45 37.87
N LEU A 876 -0.80 -2.28 36.55
CA LEU A 876 -1.90 -1.52 35.98
C LEU A 876 -3.21 -2.29 36.12
N LEU A 877 -4.12 -1.77 36.94
CA LEU A 877 -5.42 -2.39 37.28
C LEU A 877 -6.23 -2.84 36.04
N LEU A 878 -6.27 -2.01 34.99
CA LEU A 878 -6.99 -2.31 33.74
C LEU A 878 -6.43 -3.53 32.99
N LEU A 879 -5.19 -3.92 33.24
CA LEU A 879 -4.53 -5.06 32.61
C LEU A 879 -4.49 -6.30 33.54
N ARG A 880 -5.03 -6.22 34.78
CA ARG A 880 -5.13 -7.34 35.75
C ARG A 880 -6.26 -8.31 35.39
N SER A 881 -6.24 -8.80 34.17
CA SER A 881 -7.24 -9.75 33.67
C SER A 881 -6.56 -10.90 32.99
N LYS A 882 -7.14 -12.10 33.12
CA LYS A 882 -6.71 -13.28 32.37
C LYS A 882 -6.81 -13.09 30.86
N TYR A 883 -7.56 -12.09 30.37
CA TYR A 883 -7.66 -11.76 28.95
C TYR A 883 -6.50 -10.89 28.43
N ALA A 884 -5.72 -10.25 29.32
CA ALA A 884 -4.62 -9.36 28.95
C ALA A 884 -3.25 -9.95 29.34
N VAL A 885 -3.12 -10.46 30.57
CA VAL A 885 -1.90 -11.10 31.10
C VAL A 885 -2.29 -12.39 31.85
N GLY A 886 -1.49 -12.87 32.81
CA GLY A 886 -1.86 -14.02 33.65
C GLY A 886 -3.08 -13.76 34.54
N GLY A 887 -3.16 -12.56 35.13
CA GLY A 887 -4.24 -12.19 36.05
C GLY A 887 -4.25 -13.05 37.31
N ASN A 888 -3.08 -13.53 37.73
CA ASN A 888 -2.91 -14.44 38.85
C ASN A 888 -2.80 -13.67 40.17
N GLU A 889 -3.28 -14.24 41.26
CA GLU A 889 -3.14 -13.64 42.60
C GLU A 889 -1.67 -13.60 43.04
N PRO A 890 -1.24 -12.52 43.74
CA PRO A 890 0.12 -12.40 44.23
C PRO A 890 0.33 -13.41 45.36
N THR A 891 1.52 -14.01 45.40
CA THR A 891 1.89 -14.99 46.43
C THR A 891 2.97 -14.47 47.38
N GLY A 892 3.57 -13.33 47.06
CA GLY A 892 4.58 -12.66 47.87
C GLY A 892 5.12 -11.39 47.21
N GLY A 893 6.07 -10.74 47.87
CA GLY A 893 6.72 -9.53 47.37
C GLY A 893 6.17 -8.21 47.95
N VAL A 894 6.81 -7.09 47.59
CA VAL A 894 6.52 -5.79 48.19
C VAL A 894 5.40 -5.05 47.44
N GLU A 895 4.27 -4.82 48.12
CA GLU A 895 3.02 -4.27 47.58
C GLU A 895 3.10 -2.80 47.10
N ASN A 896 4.06 -2.01 47.63
CA ASN A 896 4.11 -0.56 47.43
C ASN A 896 5.36 -0.04 46.69
N LYS A 897 6.05 -0.87 45.91
CA LYS A 897 7.22 -0.46 45.12
C LYS A 897 6.99 -0.67 43.61
N TRP A 898 6.13 0.16 43.01
CA TRP A 898 5.78 0.11 41.58
C TRP A 898 6.98 -0.04 40.62
N PHE A 899 8.13 0.58 40.90
CA PHE A 899 9.33 0.53 40.05
C PHE A 899 10.18 -0.75 40.24
N LEU A 900 9.81 -1.64 41.15
CA LEU A 900 10.57 -2.84 41.48
C LEU A 900 10.13 -4.01 40.57
N TYR A 901 10.64 -4.04 39.34
CA TYR A 901 10.34 -5.12 38.39
C TYR A 901 11.09 -6.42 38.77
N SER A 902 10.34 -7.44 39.21
CA SER A 902 10.88 -8.71 39.76
C SER A 902 10.71 -9.92 38.81
N HIS A 903 10.28 -9.70 37.57
CA HIS A 903 9.79 -10.77 36.69
C HIS A 903 10.77 -11.93 36.46
N SER A 904 12.09 -11.70 36.53
CA SER A 904 13.12 -12.74 36.37
C SER A 904 13.79 -13.18 37.68
N SER A 905 13.20 -12.83 38.82
CA SER A 905 13.81 -13.00 40.15
C SER A 905 13.07 -14.01 41.02
N TYR A 906 12.48 -15.04 40.41
CA TYR A 906 11.89 -16.17 41.13
C TYR A 906 12.93 -17.26 41.39
N PHE A 907 13.04 -17.73 42.63
CA PHE A 907 14.03 -18.72 43.03
C PHE A 907 13.40 -19.87 43.80
N ARG A 908 13.64 -21.11 43.37
CA ARG A 908 13.14 -22.27 44.11
C ARG A 908 13.83 -22.43 45.47
N GLU A 909 15.10 -22.02 45.56
CA GLU A 909 15.88 -22.01 46.81
C GLU A 909 16.53 -20.64 47.02
N ILE A 910 16.67 -20.21 48.28
CA ILE A 910 17.27 -18.91 48.60
C ILE A 910 18.73 -18.93 48.12
N PRO A 911 19.19 -17.89 47.40
CA PRO A 911 20.58 -17.80 46.99
C PRO A 911 21.54 -17.96 48.17
N SER A 912 22.60 -18.72 47.97
CA SER A 912 23.61 -18.97 49.00
C SER A 912 24.31 -17.68 49.42
N GLN A 913 24.80 -17.61 50.66
CA GLN A 913 25.45 -16.41 51.20
C GLN A 913 26.74 -16.04 50.46
N TYR A 914 27.44 -17.04 49.92
CA TYR A 914 28.77 -16.88 49.33
C TYR A 914 28.86 -17.53 47.95
N LEU A 915 29.61 -16.89 47.06
CA LEU A 915 29.79 -17.37 45.70
C LEU A 915 30.69 -18.59 45.63
N LYS A 916 30.20 -19.65 44.99
CA LYS A 916 30.96 -20.89 44.76
C LYS A 916 30.85 -21.34 43.30
N ASN A 917 31.90 -21.99 42.80
CA ASN A 917 31.86 -22.68 41.51
C ASN A 917 31.19 -24.06 41.63
N SER A 918 31.08 -24.77 40.50
CA SER A 918 30.44 -26.11 40.43
C SER A 918 31.09 -27.16 41.34
N ASN A 919 32.34 -26.95 41.77
CA ASN A 919 33.09 -27.86 42.64
C ASN A 919 33.01 -27.47 44.12
N GLY A 920 32.37 -26.34 44.47
CA GLY A 920 32.28 -25.86 45.86
C GLY A 920 33.34 -24.88 46.29
N ASN A 921 34.24 -24.50 45.39
CA ASN A 921 35.31 -23.56 45.71
C ASN A 921 34.79 -22.12 45.64
N TYR A 922 35.25 -21.28 46.57
CA TYR A 922 34.86 -19.86 46.57
C TYR A 922 35.36 -19.15 45.31
N ILE A 923 34.52 -18.26 44.77
CA ILE A 923 34.84 -17.45 43.60
C ILE A 923 34.48 -15.98 43.80
N ASP A 924 35.10 -15.10 43.03
CA ASP A 924 34.71 -13.69 42.96
C ASP A 924 33.55 -13.43 41.96
N GLY A 925 33.15 -12.17 41.81
CA GLY A 925 32.09 -11.77 40.88
C GLY A 925 32.41 -11.96 39.39
N LYS A 926 33.68 -12.22 39.04
CA LYS A 926 34.16 -12.56 37.70
C LYS A 926 34.33 -14.07 37.51
N GLY A 927 34.09 -14.87 38.55
CA GLY A 927 34.21 -16.32 38.53
C GLY A 927 35.63 -16.86 38.76
N GLN A 928 36.58 -16.02 39.17
CA GLN A 928 37.94 -16.45 39.50
C GLN A 928 37.96 -17.12 40.88
N LEU A 929 38.76 -18.17 41.06
CA LEU A 929 38.92 -18.83 42.36
C LEU A 929 39.46 -17.85 43.40
N THR A 930 38.88 -17.87 44.60
CA THR A 930 39.32 -17.06 45.74
C THR A 930 39.56 -17.94 46.96
N GLY A 931 40.62 -17.64 47.73
CA GLY A 931 40.85 -18.29 49.02
C GLY A 931 39.87 -17.83 50.12
N ASN A 932 39.19 -16.71 49.92
CA ASN A 932 38.27 -16.11 50.88
C ASN A 932 36.82 -16.10 50.36
N PRO A 933 35.81 -16.23 51.24
CA PRO A 933 34.40 -16.20 50.86
C PRO A 933 33.94 -14.81 50.40
N ILE A 934 33.32 -14.73 49.22
CA ILE A 934 32.78 -13.48 48.64
C ILE A 934 31.26 -13.48 48.72
N LYS A 935 30.65 -12.39 49.23
CA LYS A 935 29.20 -12.26 49.39
C LYS A 935 28.46 -12.36 48.05
N ASN A 936 27.38 -13.15 48.03
CA ASN A 936 26.54 -13.33 46.85
C ASN A 936 25.66 -12.11 46.59
N LYS A 937 25.92 -11.39 45.49
CA LYS A 937 25.13 -10.21 45.09
C LYS A 937 23.69 -10.57 44.72
N TYR A 938 23.44 -11.80 44.27
CA TYR A 938 22.09 -12.24 43.95
C TYR A 938 21.24 -12.52 45.20
N LEU A 939 21.86 -12.90 46.33
CA LEU A 939 21.15 -12.96 47.62
C LEU A 939 20.67 -11.57 48.03
N LYS A 940 21.50 -10.55 47.82
CA LYS A 940 21.10 -9.16 48.03
C LYS A 940 19.94 -8.77 47.10
N GLU A 941 20.05 -9.05 45.80
CA GLU A 941 18.99 -8.77 44.83
C GLU A 941 17.67 -9.49 45.19
N PHE A 942 17.74 -10.75 45.63
CA PHE A 942 16.60 -11.51 46.11
C PHE A 942 15.93 -10.85 47.32
N GLY A 943 16.72 -10.46 48.32
CA GLY A 943 16.24 -9.74 49.50
C GLY A 943 15.60 -8.39 49.15
N ASP A 944 16.24 -7.61 48.27
CA ASP A 944 15.75 -6.31 47.82
C ASP A 944 14.42 -6.42 47.07
N LYS A 945 14.22 -7.52 46.33
CA LYS A 945 13.03 -7.76 45.51
C LYS A 945 11.87 -8.36 46.30
N TRP A 946 12.12 -9.37 47.12
CA TRP A 946 11.07 -10.13 47.77
C TRP A 946 10.81 -9.79 49.25
N ASN A 947 11.75 -9.09 49.91
CA ASN A 947 11.66 -8.64 51.31
C ASN A 947 11.16 -9.73 52.29
N PRO A 948 11.94 -10.79 52.55
CA PRO A 948 11.53 -11.90 53.40
C PRO A 948 11.27 -11.45 54.85
N ILE A 949 10.26 -12.05 55.51
CA ILE A 949 9.86 -11.72 56.88
C ILE A 949 10.94 -12.17 57.90
N ASN A 950 11.57 -13.33 57.65
CA ASN A 950 12.72 -13.85 58.41
C ASN A 950 13.82 -14.34 57.46
N ASN A 951 15.06 -14.50 57.96
CA ASN A 951 16.23 -14.94 57.17
C ASN A 951 16.10 -16.33 56.51
N MET A 952 15.07 -17.12 56.83
CA MET A 952 14.83 -18.47 56.28
C MET A 952 13.59 -18.55 55.38
N ASP A 953 12.76 -17.51 55.29
CA ASP A 953 11.53 -17.54 54.50
C ASP A 953 11.84 -17.27 53.02
N ASN A 954 11.40 -18.16 52.11
CA ASN A 954 11.48 -17.95 50.67
C ASN A 954 10.09 -17.54 50.11
N PRO A 955 9.76 -16.23 50.10
CA PRO A 955 8.48 -15.72 49.59
C PRO A 955 8.28 -15.88 48.07
N SER A 956 9.31 -16.35 47.34
CA SER A 956 9.20 -16.63 45.90
C SER A 956 8.78 -18.07 45.58
N LEU A 957 8.52 -18.88 46.63
CA LEU A 957 8.04 -20.24 46.47
C LEU A 957 6.60 -20.28 45.89
N PRO A 958 6.33 -21.19 44.93
CA PRO A 958 4.99 -21.42 44.44
C PRO A 958 4.05 -21.98 45.51
N THR A 959 2.86 -21.40 45.63
CA THR A 959 1.78 -21.87 46.50
C THR A 959 0.80 -22.75 45.74
N LEU A 960 0.23 -23.76 46.40
CA LEU A 960 -0.73 -24.69 45.79
C LEU A 960 -2.02 -23.96 45.39
N ILE A 961 -2.43 -24.13 44.14
CA ILE A 961 -3.71 -23.64 43.62
C ILE A 961 -4.71 -24.79 43.63
N LYS A 962 -5.78 -24.64 44.43
CA LYS A 962 -6.85 -25.62 44.49
C LYS A 962 -7.73 -25.51 43.24
N PRO A 963 -8.02 -26.62 42.54
CA PRO A 963 -8.90 -26.58 41.37
C PRO A 963 -10.34 -26.22 41.79
N ASN A 964 -10.98 -25.35 41.01
CA ASN A 964 -12.38 -24.95 41.16
C ASN A 964 -13.25 -25.84 40.26
N ILE A 965 -13.33 -27.12 40.59
CA ILE A 965 -14.19 -28.09 39.91
C ILE A 965 -15.48 -28.23 40.74
N LYS A 966 -16.64 -28.14 40.07
CA LYS A 966 -17.94 -28.40 40.69
C LYS A 966 -18.25 -29.88 40.71
#